data_AF-A0A353DDQ9-F1
#
_entry.id   AF-A0A353DDQ9-F1
#
_cell.length_a   1.000
_cell.length_b   1.000
_cell.length_c   1.000
_cell.angle_alpha   90.00
_cell.angle_beta   90.00
_cell.angle_gamma   90.00
#
_symmetry.space_group_name_H-M   'P 1'
#
loop_
_entity.id
_entity.type
_entity.pdbx_description
1 polymer ?
#
loop_
_entity_poly.entity_id
_entity_poly.type
_entity_poly.pdbx_seq_one_letter_code
_entity_poly.pdbx_strand_id
1 'polypeptide(L)'
;MRIITLLAATLGLAQAAPQWLRYPAISPNGETIVFTRGADLYTVPSSGGEARSLTQHLARDYHPIWSPDGKSIAFASNRHGNFDVFLISAKGGKAKRITFHSQNDIPTSFTPDGKKVIFESTRIDAPESLDIPNRRVGETYLAPVSGGRITKLLAIPSENVNFSPSGKQFLYHDRKGYEDPWRKHHTSSVTRDVWLYDWDKKSHRKITNFVGEDRNPVWIDNKEFLYLSEKSGCFNIWQSSIKKNTKPKQLTTFDKHPVRFLSRSKNGKIAFSHHGNIFVQEKGNEAPKKIRVTIQTDDKTNSEMVKLSNSITEMVVSPKGNEIAFIARGEIFVTSIDHKTTKRITNTPEQERSVSFHPEGRQLVYASERNNSWNLYTTSIAREEEKSFYLSTTLTEETLLAGDDETFQPIWSPDGKQIAYLQDRVQLRVYDVEKKTSTTLHDGSRSYSYSDGDIEYSWSPDSKNLLTMLLQKQRWTENVFLVAADGKSEPIDLSRNGYYDMAPQWSWNGEAALWISNRHGKKSHGSWGSELDIYAGFLTNRAHRLFQLTEAERDEIKDEDWEKLFEEKKKLDPEGVEDRIERLSIHSTNLEGAVVAPNGRTVFYMGSEREKFQIWSHDFYKKETKLLTSLGGAGGSGSTDIQISEDGKNLFVLAGGSLHKIGTGDGKSKSLSYASEITFDLAAERTEMFQHIWRQVREKFHRTDIHGTDWDFYGKEYKKLLPAINNNYDFAEMVSEMLGELDASHTGCFYRPSFNTGDSTASLGIYHDWNHNGPGIRILEVIPRSPLDLIDEKLPAGTIIEKINGNKIAAGENHIKRLNRKAGERVLLSFFNPADNKRWEEVIRLISGGQEGELLYRRWLKKMRQKTEELSGGKLGYVHVRQMNDSGFRDTFASVFGHHSDKNALIVDTRFNGGGWLTEDLTTFLSGKTFLRFYPRGQSNMGGEPLFRWTKPSAVIMGEGNYSDAHLFPFAYKTLEIGKLVGMPVPGTGTAVWWERLHDRTIIFGIPQVSTIGPNGNYLENTQLEPDIKVANNPEDRESGKDRQLETAVKHLLSLPAPKPWTFPKGQ
;
A
#
# COMPACT_ATOMS: atom_id res chain seq x y z
N MET A 1 26.18 68.63 34.40
CA MET A 1 26.93 67.36 34.24
C MET A 1 26.19 66.25 35.03
N ARG A 2 25.26 65.55 34.39
CA ARG A 2 24.69 64.27 34.87
C ARG A 2 24.35 63.44 33.65
N ILE A 3 25.11 62.35 33.50
CA ILE A 3 24.97 61.33 32.45
C ILE A 3 23.74 60.48 32.79
N ILE A 4 22.79 60.36 31.87
CA ILE A 4 21.71 59.38 31.94
C ILE A 4 22.04 58.27 30.93
N THR A 5 22.33 57.10 31.47
CA THR A 5 22.62 55.86 30.74
C THR A 5 21.31 55.25 30.24
N LEU A 6 21.14 55.14 28.92
CA LEU A 6 20.06 54.34 28.31
C LEU A 6 20.56 52.89 28.17
N LEU A 7 19.98 51.96 28.91
CA LEU A 7 20.19 50.52 28.70
C LEU A 7 19.39 50.07 27.48
N ALA A 8 20.07 49.67 26.41
CA ALA A 8 19.47 48.93 25.31
C ALA A 8 19.26 47.47 25.73
N ALA A 9 18.00 47.05 25.89
CA ALA A 9 17.66 45.64 26.05
C ALA A 9 17.67 44.97 24.67
N THR A 10 18.72 44.21 24.38
CA THR A 10 18.75 43.28 23.24
C THR A 10 17.83 42.11 23.55
N LEU A 11 16.66 42.07 22.93
CA LEU A 11 15.82 40.88 22.81
C LEU A 11 16.57 39.85 21.95
N GLY A 12 17.33 38.96 22.59
CA GLY A 12 17.85 37.76 21.93
C GLY A 12 16.70 36.83 21.60
N LEU A 13 16.46 36.57 20.32
CA LEU A 13 15.61 35.48 19.85
C LEU A 13 16.19 34.16 20.39
N ALA A 14 15.54 33.60 21.42
CA ALA A 14 15.91 32.29 21.94
C ALA A 14 15.51 31.22 20.91
N GLN A 15 16.49 30.46 20.40
CA GLN A 15 16.24 29.31 19.55
C GLN A 15 15.33 28.31 20.29
N ALA A 16 14.25 27.87 19.65
CA ALA A 16 13.33 26.90 20.22
C ALA A 16 14.07 25.59 20.57
N ALA A 17 13.70 24.96 21.69
CA ALA A 17 14.33 23.70 22.09
C ALA A 17 14.05 22.61 21.05
N PRO A 18 15.06 21.81 20.64
CA PRO A 18 14.87 20.74 19.67
C PRO A 18 13.84 19.72 20.17
N GLN A 19 12.94 19.30 19.28
CA GLN A 19 11.91 18.29 19.52
C GLN A 19 12.03 17.13 18.52
N TRP A 20 11.11 16.16 18.63
CA TRP A 20 11.12 14.90 17.88
C TRP A 20 12.44 14.12 18.03
N LEU A 21 12.91 14.01 19.27
CA LEU A 21 14.09 13.23 19.63
C LEU A 21 13.69 11.76 19.77
N ARG A 22 14.09 10.94 18.80
CA ARG A 22 13.66 9.53 18.68
C ARG A 22 14.79 8.57 19.03
N TYR A 23 14.42 7.34 19.36
CA TYR A 23 15.33 6.23 19.65
C TYR A 23 16.46 6.53 20.65
N PRO A 24 16.19 7.17 21.82
CA PRO A 24 17.24 7.38 22.82
C PRO A 24 17.76 6.04 23.36
N ALA A 25 19.08 5.88 23.34
CA ALA A 25 19.78 4.78 23.97
C ALA A 25 20.84 5.32 24.94
N ILE A 26 20.75 4.95 26.21
CA ILE A 26 21.73 5.33 27.23
C ILE A 26 22.98 4.45 27.18
N SER A 27 24.15 5.06 27.39
CA SER A 27 25.44 4.38 27.39
C SER A 27 25.54 3.39 28.57
N PRO A 28 26.38 2.35 28.48
CA PRO A 28 26.52 1.36 29.55
C PRO A 28 26.94 1.96 30.90
N ASN A 29 27.75 3.03 30.89
CA ASN A 29 28.15 3.75 32.11
C ASN A 29 27.08 4.75 32.63
N GLY A 30 26.01 4.99 31.86
CA GLY A 30 24.90 5.86 32.25
C GLY A 30 25.17 7.36 32.10
N GLU A 31 26.27 7.76 31.47
CA GLU A 31 26.69 9.16 31.39
C GLU A 31 26.19 9.88 30.12
N THR A 32 25.99 9.15 29.02
CA THR A 32 25.71 9.72 27.70
C THR A 32 24.51 9.03 27.06
N ILE A 33 23.68 9.77 26.33
CA ILE A 33 22.56 9.24 25.55
C ILE A 33 22.85 9.50 24.07
N VAL A 34 22.69 8.48 23.23
CA VAL A 34 22.62 8.64 21.77
C VAL A 34 21.16 8.67 21.35
N PHE A 35 20.79 9.47 20.36
CA PHE A 35 19.43 9.56 19.82
C PHE A 35 19.46 9.98 18.35
N THR A 36 18.31 9.88 17.68
CA THR A 36 18.10 10.33 16.30
C THR A 36 17.29 11.62 16.26
N ARG A 37 17.69 12.56 15.41
CA ARG A 37 16.93 13.77 15.04
C ARG A 37 17.23 14.11 13.58
N GLY A 38 16.20 14.36 12.77
CA GLY A 38 16.36 14.89 11.42
C GLY A 38 17.24 14.00 10.55
N ALA A 39 17.01 12.68 10.59
CA ALA A 39 17.78 11.65 9.89
C ALA A 39 19.25 11.44 10.34
N ASP A 40 19.76 12.16 11.36
CA ASP A 40 21.13 11.98 11.88
C ASP A 40 21.15 11.53 13.34
N LEU A 41 22.31 11.01 13.77
CA LEU A 41 22.59 10.62 15.15
C LEU A 41 23.29 11.74 15.93
N TYR A 42 22.90 11.88 17.20
CA TYR A 42 23.46 12.84 18.15
C TYR A 42 23.76 12.16 19.48
N THR A 43 24.74 12.69 20.22
CA THR A 43 25.02 12.30 21.60
C THR A 43 24.85 13.49 22.55
N VAL A 44 24.26 13.29 23.73
CA VAL A 44 24.08 14.32 24.77
C VAL A 44 24.40 13.72 26.16
N PRO A 45 24.92 14.49 27.12
CA PRO A 45 25.02 14.03 28.51
C PRO A 45 23.66 13.59 29.06
N SER A 46 23.63 12.56 29.90
CA SER A 46 22.41 12.06 30.57
C SER A 46 21.79 13.08 31.53
N SER A 47 22.55 14.11 31.93
CA SER A 47 22.07 15.28 32.67
C SER A 47 21.38 16.33 31.80
N GLY A 48 21.43 16.18 30.48
CA GLY A 48 21.10 17.23 29.51
C GLY A 48 22.27 18.18 29.24
N GLY A 49 22.07 19.10 28.30
CA GLY A 49 23.04 20.07 27.82
C GLY A 49 23.15 20.07 26.31
N GLU A 50 24.35 20.37 25.82
CA GLU A 50 24.64 20.42 24.39
C GLU A 50 24.78 19.03 23.78
N ALA A 51 24.07 18.81 22.68
CA ALA A 51 24.14 17.60 21.88
C ALA A 51 25.17 17.77 20.75
N ARG A 52 25.99 16.75 20.58
CA ARG A 52 27.03 16.67 19.56
C ARG A 52 26.57 15.77 18.41
N SER A 53 26.60 16.29 17.19
CA SER A 53 26.35 15.51 15.97
C SER A 53 27.38 14.38 15.84
N LEU A 54 26.88 13.18 15.54
CA LEU A 54 27.68 11.97 15.36
C LEU A 54 27.73 11.55 13.89
N THR A 55 26.64 11.78 13.14
CA THR A 55 26.56 11.57 11.70
C THR A 55 26.05 12.81 10.99
N GLN A 56 26.46 12.96 9.74
CA GLN A 56 26.01 14.01 8.81
C GLN A 56 25.94 13.39 7.42
N HIS A 57 24.79 12.84 7.05
CA HIS A 57 24.56 12.27 5.71
C HIS A 57 23.18 12.68 5.17
N LEU A 58 22.98 12.54 3.85
CA LEU A 58 21.65 12.64 3.22
C LEU A 58 20.75 11.41 3.49
N ALA A 59 21.32 10.38 4.11
CA ALA A 59 20.67 9.11 4.40
C ALA A 59 20.00 9.21 5.77
N ARG A 60 19.02 8.36 6.03
CA ARG A 60 18.44 8.18 7.37
C ARG A 60 19.32 7.24 8.17
N ASP A 61 19.90 7.77 9.25
CA ASP A 61 20.62 7.03 10.29
C ASP A 61 19.74 6.95 11.57
N TYR A 62 19.31 5.75 11.97
CA TYR A 62 18.38 5.57 13.10
C TYR A 62 18.55 4.24 13.86
N HIS A 63 17.77 4.03 14.93
CA HIS A 63 17.92 2.92 15.90
C HIS A 63 19.36 2.73 16.41
N PRO A 64 19.97 3.74 17.06
CA PRO A 64 21.30 3.58 17.61
C PRO A 64 21.30 2.67 18.86
N ILE A 65 22.28 1.79 18.95
CA ILE A 65 22.52 0.94 20.12
C ILE A 65 24.01 0.99 20.55
N TRP A 66 24.27 0.96 21.85
CA TRP A 66 25.64 1.01 22.39
C TRP A 66 26.30 -0.37 22.44
N SER A 67 27.60 -0.41 22.13
CA SER A 67 28.43 -1.56 22.47
C SER A 67 28.54 -1.72 24.00
N PRO A 68 28.74 -2.95 24.53
CA PRO A 68 28.79 -3.17 25.99
C PRO A 68 29.91 -2.42 26.72
N ASP A 69 30.96 -2.03 25.99
CA ASP A 69 32.09 -1.24 26.47
C ASP A 69 31.91 0.29 26.30
N GLY A 70 30.81 0.73 25.67
CA GLY A 70 30.49 2.14 25.43
C GLY A 70 31.37 2.84 24.40
N LYS A 71 32.21 2.12 23.65
CA LYS A 71 33.17 2.73 22.70
C LYS A 71 32.61 2.90 21.30
N SER A 72 31.60 2.12 20.92
CA SER A 72 31.02 2.11 19.57
C SER A 72 29.49 2.13 19.63
N ILE A 73 28.89 2.61 18.55
CA ILE A 73 27.45 2.64 18.34
C ILE A 73 27.15 1.89 17.04
N ALA A 74 26.21 0.94 17.09
CA ALA A 74 25.63 0.35 15.88
C ALA A 74 24.31 1.06 15.55
N PHE A 75 24.01 1.24 14.27
CA PHE A 75 22.80 1.93 13.81
C PHE A 75 22.39 1.43 12.42
N ALA A 76 21.11 1.61 12.07
CA ALA A 76 20.58 1.34 10.74
C ALA A 76 20.76 2.57 9.84
N SER A 77 21.19 2.36 8.60
CA SER A 77 21.42 3.44 7.63
C SER A 77 21.04 3.05 6.21
N ASN A 78 20.28 3.90 5.52
CA ASN A 78 19.81 3.65 4.14
C ASN A 78 20.74 4.17 3.02
N ARG A 79 22.03 4.41 3.32
CA ARG A 79 23.03 4.95 2.36
C ARG A 79 23.16 4.15 1.06
N HIS A 80 22.67 2.91 1.03
CA HIS A 80 22.68 2.02 -0.14
C HIS A 80 21.26 1.61 -0.58
N GLY A 81 20.25 2.43 -0.30
CA GLY A 81 18.86 2.25 -0.75
C GLY A 81 17.98 1.35 0.13
N ASN A 82 18.59 0.49 0.93
CA ASN A 82 17.95 -0.26 2.03
C ASN A 82 18.69 0.05 3.34
N PHE A 83 18.06 -0.21 4.48
CA PHE A 83 18.75 -0.10 5.77
C PHE A 83 19.76 -1.23 5.94
N ASP A 84 21.04 -0.88 6.17
CA ASP A 84 22.06 -1.81 6.64
C ASP A 84 22.54 -1.41 8.03
N VAL A 85 23.20 -2.35 8.73
CA VAL A 85 23.87 -2.05 10.00
C VAL A 85 25.23 -1.42 9.74
N PHE A 86 25.45 -0.28 10.36
CA PHE A 86 26.71 0.45 10.41
C PHE A 86 27.23 0.55 11.84
N LEU A 87 28.56 0.65 11.98
CA LEU A 87 29.26 0.92 13.22
C LEU A 87 29.96 2.27 13.14
N ILE A 88 29.90 3.06 14.21
CA ILE A 88 30.65 4.29 14.38
C ILE A 88 31.25 4.36 15.79
N SER A 89 32.39 5.02 15.93
CA SER A 89 32.95 5.31 17.25
C SER A 89 31.99 6.21 18.03
N ALA A 90 31.87 6.00 19.34
CA ALA A 90 31.11 6.88 20.23
C ALA A 90 31.61 8.33 20.21
N LYS A 91 32.85 8.56 19.78
CA LYS A 91 33.46 9.88 19.58
C LYS A 91 33.22 10.45 18.18
N GLY A 92 32.50 9.76 17.31
CA GLY A 92 32.27 10.14 15.91
C GLY A 92 33.37 9.67 14.96
N GLY A 93 33.28 10.08 13.69
CA GLY A 93 34.22 9.70 12.64
C GLY A 93 33.57 8.87 11.52
N LYS A 94 34.38 8.15 10.74
CA LYS A 94 33.88 7.37 9.59
C LYS A 94 33.08 6.15 10.04
N ALA A 95 31.83 6.07 9.61
CA ALA A 95 31.00 4.90 9.81
C ALA A 95 31.45 3.72 8.93
N LYS A 96 31.34 2.49 9.46
CA LYS A 96 31.70 1.23 8.79
C LYS A 96 30.45 0.36 8.62
N ARG A 97 30.08 0.07 7.37
CA ARG A 97 29.02 -0.90 7.02
C ARG A 97 29.44 -2.32 7.41
N ILE A 98 28.55 -3.10 8.02
CA ILE A 98 28.81 -4.51 8.38
C ILE A 98 27.80 -5.51 7.81
N THR A 99 26.63 -5.06 7.34
CA THR A 99 25.68 -5.89 6.57
C THR A 99 25.51 -5.35 5.15
N PHE A 100 25.11 -6.22 4.22
CA PHE A 100 25.18 -5.94 2.78
C PHE A 100 23.97 -6.48 1.98
N HIS A 101 22.85 -6.79 2.63
CA HIS A 101 21.70 -7.40 1.97
C HIS A 101 20.71 -6.32 1.55
N SER A 102 20.01 -6.45 0.42
CA SER A 102 19.01 -5.47 -0.04
C SER A 102 17.68 -5.48 0.74
N GLN A 103 17.67 -6.05 1.94
CA GLN A 103 16.53 -6.02 2.87
C GLN A 103 16.91 -5.12 4.03
N ASN A 104 15.93 -4.61 4.77
CA ASN A 104 16.22 -3.75 5.91
C ASN A 104 16.80 -4.58 7.06
N ASP A 105 17.98 -4.17 7.53
CA ASP A 105 18.66 -4.73 8.69
C ASP A 105 18.64 -3.70 9.84
N ILE A 106 17.83 -3.96 10.87
CA ILE A 106 17.63 -3.03 12.00
C ILE A 106 18.31 -3.59 13.26
N PRO A 107 19.32 -2.92 13.84
CA PRO A 107 20.03 -3.43 15.01
C PRO A 107 19.15 -3.35 16.27
N THR A 108 19.24 -4.40 17.10
CA THR A 108 18.43 -4.53 18.33
C THR A 108 19.30 -4.52 19.60
N SER A 109 20.39 -5.29 19.64
CA SER A 109 21.38 -5.22 20.72
C SER A 109 22.74 -5.77 20.30
N PHE A 110 23.76 -5.64 21.15
CA PHE A 110 25.01 -6.39 21.01
C PHE A 110 24.93 -7.72 21.78
N THR A 111 25.79 -8.68 21.42
CA THR A 111 26.10 -9.81 22.31
C THR A 111 26.82 -9.30 23.56
N PRO A 112 26.70 -9.98 24.73
CA PRO A 112 27.33 -9.52 25.97
C PRO A 112 28.86 -9.34 25.89
N ASP A 113 29.53 -10.11 25.04
CA ASP A 113 30.96 -10.02 24.77
C ASP A 113 31.36 -8.89 23.81
N GLY A 114 30.38 -8.18 23.22
CA GLY A 114 30.56 -7.08 22.28
C GLY A 114 31.10 -7.48 20.91
N LYS A 115 31.20 -8.78 20.58
CA LYS A 115 31.80 -9.24 19.32
C LYS A 115 30.83 -9.25 18.15
N LYS A 116 29.52 -9.29 18.40
CA LYS A 116 28.48 -9.33 17.37
C LYS A 116 27.35 -8.35 17.67
N VAL A 117 26.75 -7.83 16.59
CA VAL A 117 25.51 -7.04 16.61
C VAL A 117 24.36 -7.96 16.23
N ILE A 118 23.27 -7.92 16.98
CA ILE A 118 22.01 -8.60 16.68
C ILE A 118 21.13 -7.64 15.90
N PHE A 119 20.48 -8.11 14.85
CA PHE A 119 19.60 -7.30 14.01
C PHE A 119 18.41 -8.11 13.48
N GLU A 120 17.32 -7.42 13.21
CA GLU A 120 16.13 -7.95 12.54
C GLU A 120 16.30 -7.84 11.03
N SER A 121 15.89 -8.86 10.26
CA SER A 121 15.88 -8.83 8.80
C SER A 121 14.88 -9.83 8.21
N THR A 122 14.30 -9.51 7.05
CA THR A 122 13.38 -10.39 6.31
C THR A 122 14.14 -11.14 5.21
N ARG A 123 14.81 -12.24 5.58
CA ARG A 123 15.59 -13.09 4.66
C ARG A 123 14.97 -14.49 4.59
N ILE A 124 15.62 -15.41 3.88
CA ILE A 124 15.15 -16.79 3.75
C ILE A 124 15.12 -17.51 5.11
N ASP A 125 13.98 -18.16 5.38
CA ASP A 125 13.74 -18.96 6.60
C ASP A 125 14.66 -20.20 6.66
N ALA A 126 14.60 -20.94 7.77
CA ALA A 126 15.20 -22.28 7.81
C ALA A 126 14.41 -23.28 6.93
N PRO A 127 15.07 -24.26 6.27
CA PRO A 127 14.38 -25.26 5.44
C PRO A 127 13.23 -25.99 6.13
N GLU A 128 13.40 -26.23 7.43
CA GLU A 128 12.48 -26.96 8.30
C GLU A 128 11.28 -26.10 8.71
N SER A 129 11.40 -24.77 8.68
CA SER A 129 10.41 -23.83 9.21
C SER A 129 8.98 -24.13 8.73
N LEU A 130 8.03 -23.93 9.63
CA LEU A 130 6.61 -23.96 9.34
C LEU A 130 6.13 -22.69 8.64
N ASP A 131 6.77 -21.57 8.92
CA ASP A 131 6.25 -20.25 8.59
C ASP A 131 6.10 -20.08 7.08
N ILE A 132 5.03 -19.37 6.69
CA ILE A 132 4.80 -19.03 5.30
C ILE A 132 5.88 -18.02 4.90
N PRO A 133 6.62 -18.24 3.79
CA PRO A 133 7.62 -17.29 3.34
C PRO A 133 7.02 -15.89 3.18
N ASN A 134 7.40 -14.98 4.06
CA ASN A 134 6.78 -13.66 4.18
C ASN A 134 7.86 -12.60 4.31
N ARG A 135 7.74 -11.53 3.52
CA ARG A 135 8.68 -10.41 3.53
C ARG A 135 8.28 -9.27 4.46
N ARG A 136 7.20 -9.43 5.21
CA ARG A 136 6.70 -8.42 6.17
C ARG A 136 7.05 -8.75 7.63
N VAL A 137 7.44 -9.98 7.90
CA VAL A 137 7.73 -10.46 9.25
C VAL A 137 9.15 -11.01 9.26
N GLY A 138 10.06 -10.39 10.02
CA GLY A 138 11.49 -10.69 10.00
C GLY A 138 11.94 -11.61 11.12
N GLU A 139 13.05 -12.30 10.91
CA GLU A 139 13.76 -13.10 11.92
C GLU A 139 14.98 -12.31 12.45
N THR A 140 15.70 -12.89 13.43
CA THR A 140 16.89 -12.26 14.02
C THR A 140 18.19 -12.93 13.60
N TYR A 141 19.21 -12.09 13.39
CA TYR A 141 20.52 -12.45 12.85
C TYR A 141 21.65 -11.81 13.65
N LEU A 142 22.87 -12.30 13.44
CA LEU A 142 24.10 -11.84 14.10
C LEU A 142 25.14 -11.42 13.07
N ALA A 143 25.64 -10.19 13.19
CA ALA A 143 26.74 -9.64 12.39
C ALA A 143 28.02 -9.46 13.23
N PRO A 144 29.18 -10.00 12.81
CA PRO A 144 30.44 -9.72 13.48
C PRO A 144 30.80 -8.22 13.42
N VAL A 145 31.26 -7.65 14.53
CA VAL A 145 31.70 -6.24 14.61
C VAL A 145 32.91 -5.97 13.71
N SER A 146 33.76 -6.98 13.52
CA SER A 146 34.86 -6.94 12.54
C SER A 146 34.39 -6.83 11.10
N GLY A 147 33.10 -7.03 10.82
CA GLY A 147 32.59 -7.38 9.50
C GLY A 147 32.86 -8.86 9.20
N GLY A 148 32.04 -9.45 8.33
CA GLY A 148 32.15 -10.85 7.96
C GLY A 148 30.80 -11.54 7.82
N ARG A 149 30.84 -12.88 7.81
CA ARG A 149 29.68 -13.74 7.63
C ARG A 149 28.63 -13.55 8.72
N ILE A 150 27.38 -13.47 8.30
CA ILE A 150 26.20 -13.37 9.17
C ILE A 150 25.76 -14.76 9.61
N THR A 151 25.32 -14.91 10.85
CA THR A 151 24.69 -16.15 11.36
C THR A 151 23.25 -15.90 11.78
N LYS A 152 22.37 -16.90 11.67
CA LYS A 152 20.97 -16.80 12.14
C LYS A 152 20.92 -16.98 13.66
N LEU A 153 20.11 -16.19 14.36
CA LEU A 153 19.92 -16.28 15.81
C LEU A 153 18.67 -17.12 16.16
N LEU A 154 17.50 -16.66 15.74
CA LEU A 154 16.23 -17.39 15.84
C LEU A 154 15.64 -17.57 14.45
N ALA A 155 15.02 -18.73 14.22
CA ALA A 155 14.31 -19.03 12.98
C ALA A 155 12.80 -18.73 13.07
N ILE A 156 12.45 -17.77 13.92
CA ILE A 156 11.08 -17.29 14.13
C ILE A 156 11.04 -15.76 14.18
N PRO A 157 9.90 -15.17 13.82
CA PRO A 157 9.58 -13.77 14.06
C PRO A 157 9.85 -13.32 15.49
N SER A 158 10.84 -12.44 15.64
CA SER A 158 11.29 -11.92 16.92
C SER A 158 11.84 -10.52 16.77
N GLU A 159 11.46 -9.63 17.68
CA GLU A 159 11.87 -8.22 17.67
C GLU A 159 12.50 -7.86 19.02
N ASN A 160 13.38 -6.85 19.02
CA ASN A 160 14.01 -6.27 20.22
C ASN A 160 14.65 -7.31 21.17
N VAL A 161 15.47 -8.20 20.59
CA VAL A 161 16.27 -9.16 21.38
C VAL A 161 17.16 -8.41 22.38
N ASN A 162 17.15 -8.86 23.64
CA ASN A 162 17.97 -8.32 24.72
C ASN A 162 18.56 -9.44 25.59
N PHE A 163 19.89 -9.59 25.58
CA PHE A 163 20.59 -10.61 26.35
C PHE A 163 20.64 -10.29 27.84
N SER A 164 20.48 -11.32 28.66
CA SER A 164 20.74 -11.26 30.10
C SER A 164 22.22 -10.96 30.36
N PRO A 165 22.57 -10.36 31.52
CA PRO A 165 23.97 -10.11 31.88
C PRO A 165 24.87 -11.35 31.84
N SER A 166 24.33 -12.55 32.12
CA SER A 166 25.05 -13.81 32.02
C SER A 166 25.30 -14.31 30.60
N GLY A 167 24.54 -13.82 29.62
CA GLY A 167 24.57 -14.28 28.23
C GLY A 167 23.91 -15.64 27.96
N LYS A 168 23.35 -16.31 28.97
CA LYS A 168 22.71 -17.63 28.83
C LYS A 168 21.24 -17.57 28.40
N GLN A 169 20.63 -16.41 28.54
CA GLN A 169 19.22 -16.18 28.25
C GLN A 169 19.05 -14.83 27.55
N PHE A 170 17.99 -14.68 26.77
CA PHE A 170 17.59 -13.38 26.23
C PHE A 170 16.07 -13.23 26.20
N LEU A 171 15.62 -11.98 26.22
CA LEU A 171 14.23 -11.59 26.03
C LEU A 171 14.02 -11.12 24.60
N TYR A 172 12.82 -11.28 24.09
CA TYR A 172 12.35 -10.67 22.83
C TYR A 172 10.84 -10.47 22.94
N HIS A 173 10.25 -9.69 22.04
CA HIS A 173 8.80 -9.73 21.83
C HIS A 173 8.48 -10.32 20.44
N ASP A 174 7.34 -11.00 20.34
CA ASP A 174 6.94 -11.68 19.10
C ASP A 174 6.34 -10.73 18.06
N ARG A 175 6.17 -11.23 16.83
CA ARG A 175 5.38 -10.57 15.78
C ARG A 175 4.49 -11.59 15.10
N LYS A 176 3.18 -11.43 15.28
CA LYS A 176 2.17 -12.44 14.91
C LYS A 176 1.41 -12.11 13.62
N GLY A 177 1.40 -10.84 13.17
CA GLY A 177 0.63 -10.41 12.01
C GLY A 177 1.09 -9.09 11.38
N TYR A 178 0.19 -8.47 10.61
CA TYR A 178 0.46 -7.32 9.75
C TYR A 178 0.20 -5.95 10.38
N GLU A 179 -0.31 -5.89 11.62
CA GLU A 179 -0.68 -4.63 12.27
C GLU A 179 0.44 -3.60 12.22
N ASP A 180 0.04 -2.36 11.95
CA ASP A 180 0.95 -1.22 11.94
C ASP A 180 1.65 -1.11 13.30
N PRO A 181 2.99 -0.97 13.35
CA PRO A 181 3.72 -0.92 14.61
C PRO A 181 3.35 0.30 15.48
N TRP A 182 2.68 1.32 14.94
CA TRP A 182 2.27 2.52 15.64
C TRP A 182 0.83 2.51 16.13
N ARG A 183 0.00 1.53 15.74
CA ARG A 183 -1.35 1.31 16.30
C ARG A 183 -1.27 1.14 17.81
N LYS A 184 -2.14 1.83 18.54
CA LYS A 184 -2.26 1.85 20.00
C LYS A 184 -3.62 1.33 20.42
N HIS A 185 -3.75 1.00 21.69
CA HIS A 185 -5.00 0.58 22.35
C HIS A 185 -5.60 -0.75 21.86
N HIS A 186 -5.09 -1.30 20.76
CA HIS A 186 -5.57 -2.55 20.19
C HIS A 186 -5.49 -3.70 21.20
N THR A 187 -6.59 -4.42 21.35
CA THR A 187 -6.68 -5.61 22.21
C THR A 187 -7.16 -6.82 21.43
N SER A 188 -6.23 -7.69 21.03
CA SER A 188 -6.55 -8.95 20.36
C SER A 188 -5.36 -9.91 20.43
N SER A 189 -5.49 -11.12 19.89
CA SER A 189 -4.42 -12.11 19.87
C SER A 189 -3.18 -11.70 19.08
N VAL A 190 -3.25 -10.69 18.19
CA VAL A 190 -2.10 -10.24 17.38
C VAL A 190 -1.12 -9.36 18.15
N THR A 191 -1.56 -8.73 19.25
CA THR A 191 -0.75 -7.81 20.06
C THR A 191 0.43 -8.54 20.66
N ARG A 192 1.57 -7.87 20.83
CA ARG A 192 2.84 -8.57 21.06
C ARG A 192 3.00 -8.98 22.51
N ASP A 193 3.58 -10.16 22.70
CA ASP A 193 3.94 -10.70 24.01
C ASP A 193 5.48 -10.70 24.18
N VAL A 194 5.96 -10.57 25.43
CA VAL A 194 7.37 -10.78 25.78
C VAL A 194 7.63 -12.27 26.06
N TRP A 195 8.73 -12.76 25.50
CA TRP A 195 9.20 -14.13 25.58
C TRP A 195 10.62 -14.20 26.14
N LEU A 196 10.89 -15.28 26.88
CA LEU A 196 12.21 -15.68 27.35
C LEU A 196 12.72 -16.84 26.51
N TYR A 197 13.93 -16.72 25.98
CA TYR A 197 14.68 -17.82 25.39
C TYR A 197 15.80 -18.27 26.35
N ASP A 198 15.90 -19.58 26.55
CA ASP A 198 16.97 -20.22 27.32
C ASP A 198 17.91 -20.95 26.36
N TRP A 199 19.16 -20.50 26.28
CA TRP A 199 20.13 -20.98 25.31
C TRP A 199 20.55 -22.42 25.54
N ASP A 200 20.73 -22.80 26.80
CA ASP A 200 21.19 -24.14 27.19
C ASP A 200 20.08 -25.18 26.90
N LYS A 201 18.81 -24.79 27.11
CA LYS A 201 17.64 -25.65 26.90
C LYS A 201 17.07 -25.59 25.49
N LYS A 202 17.43 -24.58 24.70
CA LYS A 202 16.83 -24.26 23.39
C LYS A 202 15.31 -24.22 23.44
N SER A 203 14.78 -23.48 24.42
CA SER A 203 13.34 -23.45 24.70
C SER A 203 12.84 -22.02 24.90
N HIS A 204 11.63 -21.77 24.45
CA HIS A 204 10.91 -20.51 24.57
C HIS A 204 9.89 -20.58 25.70
N ARG A 205 9.68 -19.46 26.39
CA ARG A 205 8.60 -19.32 27.35
C ARG A 205 8.01 -17.93 27.31
N LYS A 206 6.70 -17.85 27.05
CA LYS A 206 5.94 -16.61 27.16
C LYS A 206 5.91 -16.15 28.62
N ILE A 207 6.25 -14.89 28.88
CA ILE A 207 6.35 -14.35 30.24
C ILE A 207 5.37 -13.20 30.52
N THR A 208 4.65 -12.74 29.50
CA THR A 208 3.52 -11.82 29.62
C THR A 208 2.21 -12.46 29.15
N ASN A 209 1.09 -11.84 29.50
CA ASN A 209 -0.26 -12.32 29.20
C ASN A 209 -1.28 -11.18 29.05
N PHE A 210 -0.83 -9.95 28.82
CA PHE A 210 -1.73 -8.85 28.53
C PHE A 210 -2.39 -9.08 27.17
N VAL A 211 -3.66 -8.72 27.04
CA VAL A 211 -4.38 -8.81 25.76
C VAL A 211 -4.04 -7.67 24.80
N GLY A 212 -3.38 -6.61 25.29
CA GLY A 212 -2.83 -5.51 24.49
C GLY A 212 -1.33 -5.68 24.26
N GLU A 213 -0.64 -4.59 23.96
CA GLU A 213 0.77 -4.62 23.59
C GLU A 213 1.74 -4.66 24.79
N ASP A 214 2.66 -5.64 24.80
CA ASP A 214 3.83 -5.73 25.66
C ASP A 214 5.11 -5.77 24.81
N ARG A 215 5.97 -4.74 24.88
CA ARG A 215 7.08 -4.52 23.93
C ARG A 215 8.40 -4.13 24.59
N ASN A 216 9.47 -4.21 23.82
CA ASN A 216 10.77 -3.57 24.09
C ASN A 216 11.38 -3.95 25.45
N PRO A 217 11.56 -5.26 25.73
CA PRO A 217 12.06 -5.73 27.02
C PRO A 217 13.55 -5.43 27.21
N VAL A 218 13.93 -5.00 28.42
CA VAL A 218 15.34 -4.78 28.83
C VAL A 218 15.63 -5.39 30.19
N TRP A 219 16.75 -6.09 30.34
CA TRP A 219 17.10 -6.74 31.61
C TRP A 219 17.49 -5.75 32.71
N ILE A 220 17.08 -6.04 33.94
CA ILE A 220 17.62 -5.43 35.16
C ILE A 220 18.84 -6.24 35.63
N ASP A 221 18.62 -7.54 35.80
CA ASP A 221 19.61 -8.54 36.19
C ASP A 221 19.36 -9.86 35.44
N ASN A 222 19.64 -11.04 36.02
CA ASN A 222 19.36 -12.35 35.40
C ASN A 222 17.96 -12.91 35.72
N LYS A 223 17.09 -12.14 36.39
CA LYS A 223 15.77 -12.58 36.90
C LYS A 223 14.66 -11.54 36.71
N GLU A 224 15.00 -10.26 36.73
CA GLU A 224 14.07 -9.14 36.62
C GLU A 224 14.32 -8.34 35.35
N PHE A 225 13.25 -7.77 34.78
CA PHE A 225 13.29 -7.01 33.53
C PHE A 225 12.29 -5.86 33.55
N LEU A 226 12.56 -4.86 32.71
CA LEU A 226 11.63 -3.80 32.35
C LEU A 226 11.08 -4.05 30.96
N TYR A 227 9.89 -3.52 30.68
CA TYR A 227 9.26 -3.57 29.36
C TYR A 227 8.23 -2.45 29.23
N LEU A 228 7.80 -2.16 28.00
CA LEU A 228 6.72 -1.23 27.72
C LEU A 228 5.39 -1.97 27.66
N SER A 229 4.35 -1.43 28.29
CA SER A 229 3.01 -2.03 28.27
C SER A 229 1.91 -0.97 28.28
N GLU A 230 0.84 -1.22 27.54
CA GLU A 230 -0.36 -0.35 27.48
C GLU A 230 -1.41 -0.68 28.56
N LYS A 231 -1.07 -1.52 29.55
CA LYS A 231 -1.98 -1.90 30.65
C LYS A 231 -2.66 -0.74 31.40
N SER A 232 -2.06 0.45 31.35
CA SER A 232 -2.59 1.67 31.98
C SER A 232 -3.18 2.67 30.98
N GLY A 233 -3.57 2.22 29.78
CA GLY A 233 -4.17 3.07 28.73
C GLY A 233 -3.19 3.38 27.60
N CYS A 234 -1.95 3.76 27.89
CA CYS A 234 -0.90 3.94 26.88
C CYS A 234 0.43 3.35 27.37
N PHE A 235 1.40 3.19 26.46
CA PHE A 235 2.70 2.61 26.82
C PHE A 235 3.36 3.35 27.98
N ASN A 236 3.61 2.61 29.05
CA ASN A 236 4.38 3.02 30.20
C ASN A 236 5.46 1.97 30.52
N ILE A 237 6.38 2.28 31.42
CA ILE A 237 7.43 1.35 31.85
C ILE A 237 6.88 0.48 32.96
N TRP A 238 7.01 -0.84 32.79
CA TRP A 238 6.65 -1.85 33.77
C TRP A 238 7.84 -2.73 34.11
N GLN A 239 7.90 -3.18 35.35
CA GLN A 239 8.88 -4.13 35.87
C GLN A 239 8.21 -5.46 36.16
N SER A 240 8.88 -6.56 35.82
CA SER A 240 8.44 -7.91 36.19
C SER A 240 9.64 -8.85 36.40
N SER A 241 9.35 -10.09 36.76
CA SER A 241 10.33 -11.16 36.91
C SER A 241 9.99 -12.35 36.02
N ILE A 242 11.02 -13.07 35.57
CA ILE A 242 10.87 -14.32 34.83
C ILE A 242 10.26 -15.45 35.66
N LYS A 243 10.14 -15.27 36.99
CA LYS A 243 9.45 -16.21 37.88
C LYS A 243 7.98 -16.30 37.48
N LYS A 244 7.43 -17.52 37.48
CA LYS A 244 6.00 -17.75 37.23
C LYS A 244 5.15 -16.99 38.25
N ASN A 245 3.97 -16.51 37.83
CA ASN A 245 2.99 -15.83 38.67
C ASN A 245 3.48 -14.53 39.35
N THR A 246 4.44 -13.84 38.75
CA THR A 246 4.87 -12.52 39.23
C THR A 246 3.85 -11.45 38.84
N LYS A 247 3.44 -10.61 39.78
CA LYS A 247 2.63 -9.42 39.48
C LYS A 247 3.56 -8.30 38.97
N PRO A 248 3.33 -7.77 37.76
CA PRO A 248 4.14 -6.68 37.24
C PRO A 248 3.86 -5.38 38.02
N LYS A 249 4.88 -4.53 38.15
CA LYS A 249 4.83 -3.22 38.81
C LYS A 249 4.96 -2.11 37.78
N GLN A 250 4.02 -1.17 37.75
CA GLN A 250 4.12 0.04 36.94
C GLN A 250 5.15 1.01 37.55
N LEU A 251 6.06 1.55 36.73
CA LEU A 251 7.10 2.50 37.16
C LEU A 251 6.85 3.93 36.69
N THR A 252 6.08 4.13 35.62
CA THR A 252 5.70 5.45 35.10
C THR A 252 4.20 5.52 34.87
N THR A 253 3.63 6.72 34.96
CA THR A 253 2.18 6.97 34.83
C THR A 253 1.90 8.11 33.85
N PHE A 254 2.61 8.14 32.72
CA PHE A 254 2.29 9.07 31.62
C PHE A 254 0.92 8.74 31.03
N ASP A 255 0.24 9.76 30.55
CA ASP A 255 -1.08 9.68 29.93
C ASP A 255 -1.06 10.32 28.53
N LYS A 256 -2.06 9.99 27.71
CA LYS A 256 -2.32 10.44 26.33
C LYS A 256 -1.27 10.11 25.28
N HIS A 257 0.02 10.18 25.59
CA HIS A 257 1.11 9.89 24.67
C HIS A 257 1.98 8.74 25.19
N PRO A 258 2.44 7.82 24.31
CA PRO A 258 3.18 6.65 24.73
C PRO A 258 4.60 7.00 25.18
N VAL A 259 5.11 6.23 26.15
CA VAL A 259 6.55 6.02 26.33
C VAL A 259 7.07 5.14 25.20
N ARG A 260 8.18 5.54 24.57
CA ARG A 260 8.82 4.80 23.46
C ARG A 260 10.31 4.60 23.73
N PHE A 261 10.88 3.57 23.10
CA PHE A 261 12.32 3.32 23.00
C PHE A 261 13.01 3.22 24.37
N LEU A 262 12.61 2.22 25.14
CA LEU A 262 13.16 1.98 26.47
C LEU A 262 14.61 1.51 26.38
N SER A 263 15.51 2.18 27.10
CA SER A 263 16.91 1.76 27.25
C SER A 263 17.37 1.87 28.71
N ARG A 264 18.39 1.07 29.07
CA ARG A 264 18.92 1.01 30.45
C ARG A 264 20.44 0.85 30.45
N SER A 265 21.12 1.54 31.36
CA SER A 265 22.55 1.44 31.62
C SER A 265 22.89 0.33 32.64
N LYS A 266 24.17 -0.03 32.77
CA LYS A 266 24.63 -1.03 33.75
C LYS A 266 24.42 -0.60 35.21
N ASN A 267 24.46 0.71 35.48
CA ASN A 267 24.21 1.26 36.82
C ASN A 267 22.72 1.47 37.14
N GLY A 268 21.82 1.08 36.24
CA GLY A 268 20.38 1.09 36.48
C GLY A 268 19.63 2.37 36.07
N LYS A 269 20.34 3.32 35.44
CA LYS A 269 19.73 4.52 34.85
C LYS A 269 18.93 4.13 33.60
N ILE A 270 17.74 4.70 33.47
CA ILE A 270 16.80 4.43 32.37
C ILE A 270 16.68 5.68 31.51
N ALA A 271 16.62 5.51 30.19
CA ALA A 271 16.30 6.58 29.24
C ALA A 271 15.24 6.12 28.24
N PHE A 272 14.33 7.01 27.89
CA PHE A 272 13.24 6.77 26.94
C PHE A 272 12.78 8.07 26.28
N SER A 273 11.96 7.96 25.24
CA SER A 273 11.29 9.10 24.61
C SER A 273 9.83 9.17 25.04
N HIS A 274 9.34 10.38 25.29
CA HIS A 274 7.92 10.66 25.51
C HIS A 274 7.57 11.97 24.79
N HIS A 275 6.61 11.89 23.86
CA HIS A 275 6.15 12.98 23.02
C HIS A 275 7.31 13.82 22.42
N GLY A 276 8.25 13.15 21.75
CA GLY A 276 9.39 13.78 21.06
C GLY A 276 10.48 14.36 21.98
N ASN A 277 10.46 14.06 23.28
CA ASN A 277 11.44 14.52 24.25
C ASN A 277 12.14 13.35 24.96
N ILE A 278 13.38 13.54 25.38
CA ILE A 278 14.14 12.52 26.13
C ILE A 278 13.91 12.69 27.63
N PHE A 279 13.60 11.58 28.30
CA PHE A 279 13.46 11.49 29.74
C PHE A 279 14.48 10.52 30.32
N VAL A 280 14.94 10.82 31.53
CA VAL A 280 15.91 10.02 32.27
C VAL A 280 15.41 9.76 33.69
N GLN A 281 15.61 8.54 34.17
CA GLN A 281 15.31 8.11 35.53
C GLN A 281 16.55 7.46 36.14
N GLU A 282 17.07 7.98 37.25
CA GLU A 282 18.33 7.53 37.86
C GLU A 282 18.27 6.10 38.39
N LYS A 283 17.18 5.76 39.10
CA LYS A 283 16.86 4.39 39.57
C LYS A 283 15.36 4.13 39.48
N GLY A 284 14.97 2.89 39.21
CA GLY A 284 13.61 2.45 38.83
C GLY A 284 12.43 2.76 39.78
N ASN A 285 12.59 3.60 40.81
CA ASN A 285 11.49 4.11 41.65
C ASN A 285 11.42 5.65 41.71
N GLU A 286 12.38 6.39 41.13
CA GLU A 286 12.36 7.86 41.13
C GLU A 286 11.50 8.39 39.98
N ALA A 287 10.95 9.60 40.10
CA ALA A 287 10.20 10.21 39.00
C ALA A 287 11.15 10.51 37.81
N PRO A 288 10.78 10.14 36.56
CA PRO A 288 11.58 10.45 35.39
C PRO A 288 11.61 11.96 35.14
N LYS A 289 12.76 12.48 34.69
CA LYS A 289 12.99 13.90 34.41
C LYS A 289 13.24 14.11 32.93
N LYS A 290 12.54 15.07 32.32
CA LYS A 290 12.87 15.58 30.99
C LYS A 290 14.24 16.24 31.06
N ILE A 291 15.15 15.86 30.17
CA ILE A 291 16.45 16.52 30.06
C ILE A 291 16.40 17.65 29.03
N ARG A 292 17.14 18.73 29.29
CA ARG A 292 17.31 19.82 28.32
C ARG A 292 18.31 19.35 27.25
N VAL A 293 17.95 19.50 25.98
CA VAL A 293 18.86 19.24 24.85
C VAL A 293 19.00 20.53 24.07
N THR A 294 20.21 20.90 23.70
CA THR A 294 20.49 22.03 22.79
C THR A 294 21.34 21.54 21.63
N ILE A 295 21.01 21.91 20.40
CA ILE A 295 21.77 21.51 19.20
C ILE A 295 22.24 22.79 18.52
N GLN A 296 23.55 22.97 18.42
CA GLN A 296 24.19 24.08 17.70
C GLN A 296 24.61 23.63 16.30
N THR A 297 23.63 23.36 15.44
CA THR A 297 23.87 23.08 14.03
C THR A 297 22.89 23.88 13.20
N ASP A 298 23.32 24.28 12.01
CA ASP A 298 22.41 24.82 11.02
C ASP A 298 21.32 23.77 10.70
N ASP A 299 20.07 24.19 10.60
CA ASP A 299 18.99 23.26 10.27
C ASP A 299 19.09 22.90 8.78
N LYS A 300 18.92 21.61 8.45
CA LYS A 300 18.86 21.13 7.06
C LYS A 300 17.50 21.50 6.42
N THR A 301 17.18 22.78 6.35
CA THR A 301 15.91 23.29 5.81
C THR A 301 16.21 24.28 4.70
N ASN A 302 15.99 23.85 3.46
CA ASN A 302 16.03 24.72 2.29
C ASN A 302 14.79 24.45 1.45
N SER A 303 14.31 25.46 0.73
CA SER A 303 13.48 25.19 -0.43
C SER A 303 14.30 24.39 -1.44
N GLU A 304 13.79 23.25 -1.87
CA GLU A 304 14.52 22.37 -2.78
C GLU A 304 13.94 22.46 -4.18
N MET A 305 14.83 22.41 -5.17
CA MET A 305 14.44 22.25 -6.56
C MET A 305 14.02 20.81 -6.80
N VAL A 306 12.72 20.60 -6.98
CA VAL A 306 12.12 19.29 -7.24
C VAL A 306 11.95 19.12 -8.74
N LYS A 307 12.28 17.92 -9.24
CA LYS A 307 11.92 17.50 -10.60
C LYS A 307 10.52 16.89 -10.63
N LEU A 308 9.63 17.47 -11.43
CA LEU A 308 8.25 17.03 -11.66
C LEU A 308 8.11 15.88 -12.68
N SER A 309 9.21 15.25 -13.08
CA SER A 309 9.17 14.22 -14.12
C SER A 309 8.35 13.01 -13.67
N ASN A 310 7.37 12.61 -14.47
CA ASN A 310 6.43 11.51 -14.21
C ASN A 310 5.53 11.72 -12.97
N SER A 311 5.30 12.97 -12.54
CA SER A 311 4.44 13.28 -11.39
C SER A 311 3.08 13.88 -11.77
N ILE A 312 2.76 13.95 -13.06
CA ILE A 312 1.48 14.52 -13.52
C ILE A 312 0.34 13.61 -13.09
N THR A 313 -0.67 14.19 -12.44
CA THR A 313 -1.84 13.49 -11.93
C THR A 313 -3.09 13.70 -12.76
N GLU A 314 -3.21 14.85 -13.41
CA GLU A 314 -4.39 15.27 -14.17
C GLU A 314 -3.95 16.13 -15.36
N MET A 315 -4.74 16.14 -16.43
CA MET A 315 -4.55 17.04 -17.57
C MET A 315 -5.88 17.52 -18.15
N VAL A 316 -5.86 18.68 -18.79
CA VAL A 316 -6.96 19.17 -19.64
C VAL A 316 -6.38 19.96 -20.80
N VAL A 317 -6.93 19.74 -22.00
CA VAL A 317 -6.51 20.43 -23.22
C VAL A 317 -7.26 21.75 -23.34
N SER A 318 -6.58 22.81 -23.79
CA SER A 318 -7.25 24.08 -24.05
C SER A 318 -8.29 23.96 -25.17
N PRO A 319 -9.36 24.78 -25.19
CA PRO A 319 -10.37 24.74 -26.25
C PRO A 319 -9.77 24.90 -27.66
N LYS A 320 -8.68 25.65 -27.79
CA LYS A 320 -7.97 25.86 -29.07
C LYS A 320 -7.00 24.72 -29.43
N GLY A 321 -6.82 23.73 -28.56
CA GLY A 321 -5.93 22.58 -28.79
C GLY A 321 -4.44 22.93 -28.91
N ASN A 322 -4.02 24.09 -28.37
CA ASN A 322 -2.64 24.61 -28.47
C ASN A 322 -1.86 24.60 -27.14
N GLU A 323 -2.55 24.37 -26.02
CA GLU A 323 -1.99 24.32 -24.66
C GLU A 323 -2.60 23.16 -23.87
N ILE A 324 -1.86 22.66 -22.87
CA ILE A 324 -2.36 21.69 -21.90
C ILE A 324 -2.15 22.28 -20.51
N ALA A 325 -3.23 22.37 -19.73
CA ALA A 325 -3.13 22.56 -18.29
C ALA A 325 -2.98 21.19 -17.63
N PHE A 326 -2.09 21.07 -16.65
CA PHE A 326 -1.86 19.82 -15.95
C PHE A 326 -1.51 20.07 -14.48
N ILE A 327 -1.79 19.06 -13.66
CA ILE A 327 -1.50 19.09 -12.23
C ILE A 327 -0.28 18.22 -11.94
N ALA A 328 0.70 18.78 -11.23
CA ALA A 328 1.88 18.06 -10.79
C ALA A 328 2.29 18.53 -9.39
N ARG A 329 2.49 17.58 -8.47
CA ARG A 329 2.81 17.86 -7.05
C ARG A 329 1.86 18.88 -6.42
N GLY A 330 0.57 18.75 -6.77
CA GLY A 330 -0.50 19.60 -6.25
C GLY A 330 -0.58 20.98 -6.87
N GLU A 331 0.17 21.30 -7.92
CA GLU A 331 0.13 22.62 -8.56
C GLU A 331 -0.30 22.59 -10.02
N ILE A 332 -0.82 23.73 -10.49
CA ILE A 332 -1.29 23.90 -11.87
C ILE A 332 -0.19 24.50 -12.74
N PHE A 333 0.05 23.84 -13.86
CA PHE A 333 0.94 24.29 -14.93
C PHE A 333 0.19 24.36 -16.25
N VAL A 334 0.57 25.29 -17.11
CA VAL A 334 0.14 25.30 -18.51
C VAL A 334 1.35 25.26 -19.42
N THR A 335 1.39 24.30 -20.34
CA THR A 335 2.48 24.15 -21.31
C THR A 335 1.97 24.23 -22.75
N SER A 336 2.81 24.77 -23.64
CA SER A 336 2.57 24.71 -25.08
C SER A 336 2.66 23.26 -25.58
N ILE A 337 1.84 22.92 -26.57
CA ILE A 337 1.90 21.63 -27.27
C ILE A 337 3.08 21.58 -28.27
N ASP A 338 3.48 22.72 -28.82
CA ASP A 338 4.49 22.79 -29.89
C ASP A 338 5.85 23.26 -29.38
N HIS A 339 5.90 23.96 -28.24
CA HIS A 339 7.11 24.53 -27.66
C HIS A 339 7.36 24.04 -26.22
N LYS A 340 8.61 24.09 -25.77
CA LYS A 340 9.00 23.72 -24.39
C LYS A 340 8.69 24.81 -23.35
N THR A 341 7.76 25.71 -23.65
CA THR A 341 7.43 26.83 -22.77
C THR A 341 6.31 26.42 -21.83
N THR A 342 6.55 26.56 -20.53
CA THR A 342 5.62 26.20 -19.46
C THR A 342 5.47 27.37 -18.49
N LYS A 343 4.24 27.67 -18.09
CA LYS A 343 3.89 28.66 -17.08
C LYS A 343 3.34 27.94 -15.84
N ARG A 344 3.89 28.26 -14.67
CA ARG A 344 3.30 27.92 -13.37
C ARG A 344 2.13 28.87 -13.09
N ILE A 345 0.96 28.32 -12.81
CA ILE A 345 -0.28 29.09 -12.59
C ILE A 345 -0.48 29.35 -11.10
N THR A 346 -0.34 28.31 -10.26
CA THR A 346 -0.46 28.40 -8.81
C THR A 346 0.91 28.29 -8.13
N ASN A 347 1.02 28.84 -6.92
CA ASN A 347 2.23 28.74 -6.08
C ASN A 347 1.82 28.65 -4.61
N THR A 348 1.34 27.48 -4.23
CA THR A 348 0.68 27.18 -2.96
C THR A 348 1.31 25.94 -2.33
N PRO A 349 1.41 25.86 -0.99
CA PRO A 349 1.78 24.61 -0.31
C PRO A 349 0.65 23.59 -0.29
N GLU A 350 -0.60 24.03 -0.50
CA GLU A 350 -1.79 23.18 -0.59
C GLU A 350 -1.85 22.40 -1.91
N GLN A 351 -2.88 21.57 -2.06
CA GLN A 351 -3.13 20.84 -3.29
C GLN A 351 -4.24 21.49 -4.12
N GLU A 352 -3.97 21.66 -5.41
CA GLU A 352 -4.94 21.89 -6.47
C GLU A 352 -5.38 20.58 -7.14
N ARG A 353 -6.65 20.52 -7.55
CA ARG A 353 -7.28 19.45 -8.34
C ARG A 353 -8.28 19.99 -9.35
N SER A 354 -8.56 19.17 -10.36
CA SER A 354 -9.71 19.30 -11.26
C SER A 354 -9.75 20.64 -11.99
N VAL A 355 -8.68 20.91 -12.73
CA VAL A 355 -8.55 22.13 -13.53
C VAL A 355 -9.41 22.03 -14.81
N SER A 356 -10.10 23.11 -15.15
CA SER A 356 -10.93 23.23 -16.35
C SER A 356 -10.74 24.60 -17.00
N PHE A 357 -10.68 24.64 -18.34
CA PHE A 357 -10.63 25.89 -19.10
C PHE A 357 -12.01 26.50 -19.29
N HIS A 358 -12.10 27.82 -19.16
CA HIS A 358 -13.21 28.57 -19.74
C HIS A 358 -13.21 28.38 -21.27
N PRO A 359 -14.36 28.30 -21.96
CA PRO A 359 -14.42 28.06 -23.40
C PRO A 359 -13.62 29.03 -24.28
N GLU A 360 -13.42 30.27 -23.83
CA GLU A 360 -12.57 31.26 -24.54
C GLU A 360 -11.06 30.99 -24.41
N GLY A 361 -10.65 30.13 -23.47
CA GLY A 361 -9.26 29.72 -23.22
C GLY A 361 -8.42 30.75 -22.45
N ARG A 362 -9.03 31.79 -21.86
CA ARG A 362 -8.34 32.88 -21.13
C ARG A 362 -8.46 32.82 -19.60
N GLN A 363 -9.26 31.89 -19.09
CA GLN A 363 -9.49 31.69 -17.67
C GLN A 363 -9.49 30.19 -17.36
N LEU A 364 -8.99 29.84 -16.19
CA LEU A 364 -9.06 28.50 -15.60
C LEU A 364 -9.98 28.54 -14.39
N VAL A 365 -10.72 27.47 -14.14
CA VAL A 365 -11.34 27.17 -12.83
C VAL A 365 -10.71 25.90 -12.28
N TYR A 366 -10.54 25.81 -10.96
CA TYR A 366 -9.96 24.65 -10.29
C TYR A 366 -10.35 24.63 -8.80
N ALA A 367 -10.20 23.46 -8.18
CA ALA A 367 -10.34 23.30 -6.74
C ALA A 367 -8.97 23.43 -6.07
N SER A 368 -8.90 24.07 -4.90
CA SER A 368 -7.69 24.18 -4.09
C SER A 368 -8.06 24.03 -2.61
N GLU A 369 -7.29 23.25 -1.87
CA GLU A 369 -7.53 22.94 -0.45
C GLU A 369 -7.10 24.07 0.50
N ARG A 370 -7.28 25.32 0.08
CA ARG A 370 -6.91 26.50 0.85
C ARG A 370 -8.00 26.84 1.87
N ASN A 371 -7.60 27.36 3.03
CA ASN A 371 -8.49 27.70 4.16
C ASN A 371 -9.16 26.49 4.85
N ASN A 372 -8.51 25.32 4.87
CA ASN A 372 -8.98 24.09 5.51
C ASN A 372 -10.25 23.46 4.92
N SER A 373 -10.58 23.78 3.66
CA SER A 373 -11.65 23.13 2.90
C SER A 373 -11.26 23.14 1.41
N TRP A 374 -11.81 22.21 0.63
CA TRP A 374 -11.81 22.35 -0.82
C TRP A 374 -12.64 23.57 -1.23
N ASN A 375 -11.98 24.52 -1.90
CA ASN A 375 -12.59 25.76 -2.36
C ASN A 375 -12.32 25.96 -3.85
N LEU A 376 -13.20 26.71 -4.52
CA LEU A 376 -13.10 26.97 -5.96
C LEU A 376 -12.46 28.32 -6.23
N TYR A 377 -11.53 28.34 -7.18
CA TYR A 377 -10.80 29.53 -7.61
C TYR A 377 -10.81 29.63 -9.12
N THR A 378 -10.63 30.85 -9.62
CA THR A 378 -10.36 31.10 -11.03
C THR A 378 -9.05 31.85 -11.21
N THR A 379 -8.34 31.56 -12.29
CA THR A 379 -7.14 32.32 -12.69
C THR A 379 -7.26 32.74 -14.14
N SER A 380 -7.09 34.04 -14.41
CA SER A 380 -7.24 34.66 -15.73
C SER A 380 -5.94 35.29 -16.22
N ILE A 381 -5.76 35.33 -17.54
CA ILE A 381 -4.70 36.14 -18.17
C ILE A 381 -5.05 37.62 -18.00
N ALA A 382 -4.24 38.35 -17.24
CA ALA A 382 -4.56 39.71 -16.82
C ALA A 382 -4.48 40.75 -17.95
N ARG A 383 -3.66 40.48 -18.98
CA ARG A 383 -3.42 41.38 -20.11
C ARG A 383 -4.21 40.94 -21.33
N GLU A 384 -5.04 41.82 -21.88
CA GLU A 384 -5.92 41.50 -23.02
C GLU A 384 -5.15 41.09 -24.27
N GLU A 385 -3.98 41.69 -24.51
CA GLU A 385 -3.12 41.40 -25.67
C GLU A 385 -2.46 40.01 -25.62
N GLU A 386 -2.33 39.41 -24.43
CA GLU A 386 -1.74 38.09 -24.23
C GLU A 386 -2.81 37.01 -24.39
N LYS A 387 -2.65 36.10 -25.35
CA LYS A 387 -3.72 35.15 -25.75
C LYS A 387 -3.59 33.73 -25.20
N SER A 388 -2.48 33.43 -24.52
CA SER A 388 -2.10 32.09 -24.07
C SER A 388 -1.47 32.15 -22.69
N PHE A 389 -1.76 31.14 -21.86
CA PHE A 389 -1.22 31.06 -20.51
C PHE A 389 0.29 30.83 -20.52
N TYR A 390 0.82 29.98 -21.41
CA TYR A 390 2.28 29.71 -21.45
C TYR A 390 3.14 30.94 -21.81
N LEU A 391 2.54 32.00 -22.38
CA LEU A 391 3.21 33.27 -22.69
C LEU A 391 2.78 34.42 -21.76
N SER A 392 1.81 34.18 -20.87
CA SER A 392 1.28 35.23 -20.01
C SER A 392 2.37 35.80 -19.09
N THR A 393 2.44 37.12 -18.99
CA THR A 393 3.38 37.79 -18.07
C THR A 393 2.76 37.91 -16.68
N THR A 394 1.46 38.20 -16.60
CA THR A 394 0.72 38.45 -15.36
C THR A 394 -0.60 37.68 -15.33
N LEU A 395 -0.96 37.18 -14.16
CA LEU A 395 -2.18 36.40 -13.91
C LEU A 395 -2.97 37.09 -12.80
N THR A 396 -4.30 37.03 -12.87
CA THR A 396 -5.20 37.47 -11.80
C THR A 396 -5.95 36.26 -11.29
N GLU A 397 -5.89 36.02 -9.98
CA GLU A 397 -6.62 34.95 -9.33
C GLU A 397 -7.74 35.51 -8.47
N GLU A 398 -8.91 34.87 -8.53
CA GLU A 398 -10.10 35.25 -7.77
C GLU A 398 -10.71 34.02 -7.09
N THR A 399 -11.15 34.19 -5.85
CA THR A 399 -11.97 33.20 -5.16
C THR A 399 -13.37 33.18 -5.77
N LEU A 400 -13.81 32.00 -6.22
CA LEU A 400 -15.12 31.80 -6.81
C LEU A 400 -16.14 31.40 -5.74
N LEU A 401 -15.88 30.28 -5.05
CA LEU A 401 -16.67 29.78 -3.94
C LEU A 401 -15.71 29.37 -2.83
N ALA A 402 -15.88 29.95 -1.64
CA ALA A 402 -15.14 29.53 -0.47
C ALA A 402 -16.04 29.47 0.77
N GLY A 403 -15.88 28.43 1.58
CA GLY A 403 -16.66 28.22 2.80
C GLY A 403 -16.20 26.98 3.57
N ASP A 404 -17.04 26.57 4.52
CA ASP A 404 -16.83 25.35 5.30
C ASP A 404 -17.25 24.08 4.53
N ASP A 405 -18.17 24.23 3.58
CA ASP A 405 -18.58 23.13 2.69
C ASP A 405 -17.44 22.77 1.73
N GLU A 406 -17.29 21.49 1.42
CA GLU A 406 -16.20 20.99 0.58
C GLU A 406 -16.58 21.10 -0.89
N THR A 407 -16.08 22.12 -1.57
CA THR A 407 -16.40 22.43 -2.97
C THR A 407 -15.24 22.09 -3.92
N PHE A 408 -15.44 21.10 -4.78
CA PHE A 408 -14.36 20.56 -5.64
C PHE A 408 -14.88 20.04 -6.99
N GLN A 409 -13.96 19.60 -7.86
CA GLN A 409 -14.24 19.14 -9.24
C GLN A 409 -14.90 20.16 -10.20
N PRO A 410 -14.54 21.46 -10.22
CA PRO A 410 -15.24 22.41 -11.07
C PRO A 410 -15.03 22.15 -12.57
N ILE A 411 -16.10 22.22 -13.36
CA ILE A 411 -16.06 22.12 -14.82
C ILE A 411 -16.93 23.22 -15.42
N TRP A 412 -16.34 24.04 -16.29
CA TRP A 412 -17.06 25.04 -17.07
C TRP A 412 -18.09 24.41 -18.01
N SER A 413 -19.27 25.04 -18.10
CA SER A 413 -20.22 24.76 -19.17
C SER A 413 -19.61 25.18 -20.52
N PRO A 414 -19.94 24.49 -21.63
CA PRO A 414 -19.47 24.86 -22.96
C PRO A 414 -19.79 26.29 -23.41
N ASP A 415 -20.81 26.93 -22.83
CA ASP A 415 -21.15 28.34 -23.10
C ASP A 415 -20.47 29.35 -22.17
N GLY A 416 -19.71 28.89 -21.17
CA GLY A 416 -18.96 29.73 -20.22
C GLY A 416 -19.82 30.46 -19.18
N LYS A 417 -21.10 30.13 -19.06
CA LYS A 417 -22.02 30.85 -18.14
C LYS A 417 -22.23 30.15 -16.81
N GLN A 418 -21.88 28.87 -16.73
CA GLN A 418 -22.14 28.03 -15.57
C GLN A 418 -20.93 27.15 -15.24
N ILE A 419 -20.85 26.72 -13.99
CA ILE A 419 -19.80 25.82 -13.49
C ILE A 419 -20.47 24.69 -12.73
N ALA A 420 -20.28 23.44 -13.18
CA ALA A 420 -20.68 22.27 -12.41
C ALA A 420 -19.59 21.95 -11.39
N TYR A 421 -19.96 21.61 -10.17
CA TYR A 421 -19.04 21.28 -9.10
C TYR A 421 -19.72 20.33 -8.11
N LEU A 422 -18.92 19.65 -7.30
CA LEU A 422 -19.41 18.87 -6.17
C LEU A 422 -19.32 19.66 -4.89
N GLN A 423 -20.35 19.56 -4.06
CA GLN A 423 -20.35 19.98 -2.68
C GLN A 423 -20.37 18.74 -1.77
N ASP A 424 -19.55 18.76 -0.72
CA ASP A 424 -19.42 17.71 0.30
C ASP A 424 -19.19 16.32 -0.30
N ARG A 425 -18.47 16.28 -1.43
CA ARG A 425 -18.08 15.04 -2.15
C ARG A 425 -19.20 14.23 -2.79
N VAL A 426 -20.47 14.57 -2.56
CA VAL A 426 -21.60 13.76 -3.01
C VAL A 426 -22.71 14.56 -3.70
N GLN A 427 -22.78 15.88 -3.52
CA GLN A 427 -23.84 16.69 -4.13
C GLN A 427 -23.36 17.35 -5.41
N LEU A 428 -23.92 16.98 -6.57
CA LEU A 428 -23.64 17.69 -7.82
C LEU A 428 -24.46 18.98 -7.89
N ARG A 429 -23.78 20.09 -8.12
CA ARG A 429 -24.35 21.44 -8.17
C ARG A 429 -23.88 22.20 -9.40
N VAL A 430 -24.65 23.19 -9.80
CA VAL A 430 -24.34 24.11 -10.89
C VAL A 430 -24.38 25.54 -10.36
N TYR A 431 -23.25 26.23 -10.44
CA TYR A 431 -23.12 27.65 -10.12
C TYR A 431 -23.35 28.50 -11.37
N ASP A 432 -24.30 29.44 -11.31
CA ASP A 432 -24.54 30.45 -12.34
C ASP A 432 -23.63 31.66 -12.08
N VAL A 433 -22.74 31.97 -13.03
CA VAL A 433 -21.67 32.98 -12.84
C VAL A 433 -22.23 34.40 -12.79
N GLU A 434 -23.28 34.69 -13.55
CA GLU A 434 -23.89 36.02 -13.58
C GLU A 434 -24.77 36.24 -12.34
N LYS A 435 -25.61 35.26 -11.99
CA LYS A 435 -26.53 35.35 -10.86
C LYS A 435 -25.84 35.12 -9.51
N LYS A 436 -24.68 34.48 -9.51
CA LYS A 436 -23.93 34.07 -8.31
C LYS A 436 -24.74 33.16 -7.39
N THR A 437 -25.45 32.20 -7.97
CA THR A 437 -26.32 31.26 -7.24
C THR A 437 -26.07 29.83 -7.69
N SER A 438 -26.10 28.88 -6.74
CA SER A 438 -25.93 27.45 -7.02
C SER A 438 -27.26 26.69 -7.00
N THR A 439 -27.49 25.86 -8.01
CA THR A 439 -28.60 24.91 -8.10
C THR A 439 -28.11 23.50 -7.80
N THR A 440 -28.80 22.75 -6.94
CA THR A 440 -28.49 21.34 -6.65
C THR A 440 -29.17 20.44 -7.67
N LEU A 441 -28.42 19.53 -8.28
CA LEU A 441 -28.94 18.57 -9.27
C LEU A 441 -29.35 17.24 -8.63
N HIS A 442 -28.63 16.81 -7.59
CA HIS A 442 -29.03 15.72 -6.70
C HIS A 442 -28.43 15.91 -5.30
N ASP A 443 -29.08 15.33 -4.29
CA ASP A 443 -28.74 15.51 -2.87
C ASP A 443 -27.59 14.64 -2.35
N GLY A 444 -27.07 13.74 -3.20
CA GLY A 444 -25.96 12.84 -2.87
C GLY A 444 -26.36 11.58 -2.12
N SER A 445 -27.65 11.35 -1.85
CA SER A 445 -28.17 10.14 -1.19
C SER A 445 -27.88 8.83 -1.96
N ARG A 446 -27.51 8.96 -3.23
CA ARG A 446 -27.14 7.87 -4.15
C ARG A 446 -25.73 8.05 -4.72
N SER A 447 -24.87 8.80 -4.04
CA SER A 447 -23.47 8.98 -4.42
C SER A 447 -22.58 8.74 -3.21
N TYR A 448 -21.38 8.20 -3.44
CA TYR A 448 -20.39 8.02 -2.40
C TYR A 448 -18.99 8.21 -2.99
N SER A 449 -18.29 9.26 -2.55
CA SER A 449 -16.90 9.49 -2.96
C SER A 449 -15.95 8.71 -2.05
N TYR A 450 -15.40 7.62 -2.60
CA TYR A 450 -14.38 6.80 -1.96
C TYR A 450 -13.03 7.51 -1.89
N SER A 451 -12.64 8.22 -2.94
CA SER A 451 -11.43 9.05 -3.00
C SER A 451 -11.71 10.41 -3.59
N ASP A 452 -11.13 11.48 -3.07
CA ASP A 452 -11.39 12.82 -3.61
C ASP A 452 -11.05 12.88 -5.11
N GLY A 453 -12.02 13.20 -5.95
CA GLY A 453 -11.89 13.28 -7.41
C GLY A 453 -12.44 12.08 -8.18
N ASP A 454 -13.15 11.15 -7.53
CA ASP A 454 -13.64 9.91 -8.13
C ASP A 454 -15.06 9.97 -8.72
N ILE A 455 -15.80 11.05 -8.48
CA ILE A 455 -17.14 11.23 -9.02
C ILE A 455 -17.04 11.93 -10.37
N GLU A 456 -17.35 11.22 -11.44
CA GLU A 456 -17.22 11.72 -12.81
C GLU A 456 -18.53 12.30 -13.34
N TYR A 457 -18.43 13.42 -14.06
CA TYR A 457 -19.54 14.02 -14.80
C TYR A 457 -19.05 14.86 -15.97
N SER A 458 -19.92 15.07 -16.95
CA SER A 458 -19.62 15.84 -18.16
C SER A 458 -20.81 16.66 -18.65
N TRP A 459 -20.54 17.87 -19.13
CA TRP A 459 -21.54 18.79 -19.68
C TRP A 459 -21.97 18.40 -21.08
N SER A 460 -23.28 18.52 -21.36
CA SER A 460 -23.78 18.45 -22.73
C SER A 460 -23.22 19.62 -23.56
N PRO A 461 -22.97 19.45 -24.87
CA PRO A 461 -22.47 20.53 -25.72
C PRO A 461 -23.37 21.77 -25.83
N ASP A 462 -24.61 21.72 -25.34
CA ASP A 462 -25.55 22.85 -25.29
C ASP A 462 -25.72 23.44 -23.87
N SER A 463 -24.94 22.98 -22.89
CA SER A 463 -24.93 23.44 -21.50
C SER A 463 -26.24 23.23 -20.74
N LYS A 464 -27.13 22.33 -21.20
CA LYS A 464 -28.45 22.12 -20.55
C LYS A 464 -28.53 20.89 -19.67
N ASN A 465 -27.65 19.92 -19.85
CA ASN A 465 -27.68 18.65 -19.14
C ASN A 465 -26.26 18.23 -18.75
N LEU A 466 -26.17 17.31 -17.78
CA LEU A 466 -24.95 16.58 -17.48
C LEU A 466 -25.20 15.07 -17.53
N LEU A 467 -24.13 14.34 -17.83
CA LEU A 467 -24.04 12.92 -17.51
C LEU A 467 -23.29 12.78 -16.19
N THR A 468 -23.71 11.85 -15.33
CA THR A 468 -23.04 11.54 -14.06
C THR A 468 -23.29 10.09 -13.62
N MET A 469 -22.66 9.65 -12.54
CA MET A 469 -22.81 8.32 -11.96
C MET A 469 -23.63 8.38 -10.66
N LEU A 470 -24.60 7.49 -10.50
CA LEU A 470 -25.33 7.31 -9.24
C LEU A 470 -25.49 5.82 -8.89
N LEU A 471 -25.42 5.51 -7.61
CA LEU A 471 -25.69 4.19 -7.04
C LEU A 471 -27.13 3.75 -7.31
N GLN A 472 -27.29 2.49 -7.71
CA GLN A 472 -28.57 1.81 -7.78
C GLN A 472 -29.25 1.76 -6.40
N LYS A 473 -30.58 1.82 -6.37
CA LYS A 473 -31.32 1.68 -5.10
C LYS A 473 -31.02 0.31 -4.49
N GLN A 474 -30.61 0.30 -3.21
CA GLN A 474 -30.30 -0.90 -2.42
C GLN A 474 -29.10 -1.73 -2.94
N ARG A 475 -28.25 -1.19 -3.82
CA ARG A 475 -27.04 -1.87 -4.30
C ARG A 475 -25.86 -0.93 -4.34
N TRP A 476 -24.68 -1.43 -3.96
CA TRP A 476 -23.41 -0.70 -4.09
C TRP A 476 -22.86 -0.86 -5.51
N THR A 477 -23.57 -0.33 -6.50
CA THR A 477 -23.22 -0.43 -7.94
C THR A 477 -23.75 0.80 -8.66
N GLU A 478 -22.91 1.42 -9.48
CA GLU A 478 -23.21 2.67 -10.18
C GLU A 478 -23.79 2.42 -11.58
N ASN A 479 -24.73 3.28 -11.99
CA ASN A 479 -25.24 3.41 -13.35
C ASN A 479 -24.99 4.84 -13.87
N VAL A 480 -25.11 5.04 -15.18
CA VAL A 480 -24.98 6.35 -15.82
C VAL A 480 -26.34 7.05 -15.89
N PHE A 481 -26.38 8.30 -15.42
CA PHE A 481 -27.59 9.12 -15.34
C PHE A 481 -27.46 10.39 -16.19
N LEU A 482 -28.58 10.79 -16.81
CA LEU A 482 -28.79 12.12 -17.37
C LEU A 482 -29.47 13.00 -16.33
N VAL A 483 -28.90 14.18 -16.06
CA VAL A 483 -29.45 15.18 -15.14
C VAL A 483 -29.62 16.53 -15.84
N ALA A 484 -30.74 17.20 -15.62
CA ALA A 484 -30.96 18.54 -16.15
C ALA A 484 -30.18 19.56 -15.31
N ALA A 485 -29.45 20.48 -15.96
CA ALA A 485 -28.62 21.47 -15.28
C ALA A 485 -29.42 22.51 -14.47
N ASP A 486 -30.74 22.59 -14.69
CA ASP A 486 -31.64 23.43 -13.90
C ASP A 486 -32.17 22.78 -12.62
N GLY A 487 -31.82 21.51 -12.38
CA GLY A 487 -32.21 20.74 -11.19
C GLY A 487 -33.72 20.49 -11.04
N LYS A 488 -34.54 20.75 -12.07
CA LYS A 488 -36.01 20.65 -11.97
C LYS A 488 -36.56 19.28 -12.32
N SER A 489 -35.74 18.41 -12.89
CA SER A 489 -36.14 17.08 -13.35
C SER A 489 -35.39 16.01 -12.57
N GLU A 490 -36.08 14.91 -12.26
CA GLU A 490 -35.47 13.74 -11.65
C GLU A 490 -34.37 13.15 -12.57
N PRO A 491 -33.25 12.66 -12.00
CA PRO A 491 -32.22 11.96 -12.76
C PRO A 491 -32.78 10.76 -13.55
N ILE A 492 -32.44 10.66 -14.83
CA ILE A 492 -32.86 9.57 -15.71
C ILE A 492 -31.74 8.53 -15.80
N ASP A 493 -31.99 7.31 -15.33
CA ASP A 493 -31.07 6.17 -15.50
C ASP A 493 -31.02 5.79 -16.99
N LEU A 494 -29.89 6.06 -17.65
CA LEU A 494 -29.68 5.77 -19.07
C LEU A 494 -29.20 4.34 -19.29
N SER A 495 -28.37 3.81 -18.39
CA SER A 495 -27.70 2.52 -18.63
C SER A 495 -28.50 1.31 -18.14
N ARG A 496 -29.41 1.50 -17.17
CA ARG A 496 -30.42 0.55 -16.65
C ARG A 496 -29.96 -0.91 -16.59
N ASN A 497 -28.86 -1.19 -15.91
CA ASN A 497 -28.36 -2.57 -15.85
C ASN A 497 -27.83 -2.96 -14.46
N GLY A 498 -27.51 -4.25 -14.30
CA GLY A 498 -27.02 -4.81 -13.03
C GLY A 498 -25.50 -4.95 -12.93
N TYR A 499 -24.78 -4.40 -13.90
CA TYR A 499 -23.32 -4.40 -14.06
C TYR A 499 -22.75 -3.07 -13.53
N TYR A 500 -21.42 -2.92 -13.60
CA TYR A 500 -20.74 -1.70 -13.18
C TYR A 500 -20.46 -0.83 -14.41
N ASP A 501 -20.99 0.39 -14.41
CA ASP A 501 -20.74 1.40 -15.43
C ASP A 501 -20.01 2.61 -14.85
N MET A 502 -19.06 3.17 -15.61
CA MET A 502 -18.23 4.30 -15.19
C MET A 502 -17.84 5.22 -16.37
N ALA A 503 -17.17 6.35 -16.09
CA ALA A 503 -16.61 7.27 -17.07
C ALA A 503 -17.61 7.80 -18.12
N PRO A 504 -18.74 8.40 -17.70
CA PRO A 504 -19.72 8.93 -18.62
C PRO A 504 -19.23 10.18 -19.37
N GLN A 505 -19.24 10.13 -20.70
CA GLN A 505 -18.80 11.23 -21.58
C GLN A 505 -19.82 11.50 -22.68
N TRP A 506 -19.92 12.74 -23.15
CA TRP A 506 -20.74 13.05 -24.33
C TRP A 506 -20.01 12.67 -25.62
N SER A 507 -20.76 12.17 -26.61
CA SER A 507 -20.26 11.78 -27.94
C SER A 507 -21.31 12.06 -29.02
N TRP A 508 -20.98 11.82 -30.29
CA TRP A 508 -21.84 12.17 -31.45
C TRP A 508 -22.37 13.61 -31.37
N ASN A 509 -21.48 14.55 -31.08
CA ASN A 509 -21.77 15.97 -30.86
C ASN A 509 -22.97 16.25 -29.92
N GLY A 510 -23.12 15.45 -28.87
CA GLY A 510 -24.15 15.62 -27.85
C GLY A 510 -25.40 14.77 -28.05
N GLU A 511 -25.45 13.91 -29.08
CA GLU A 511 -26.58 13.00 -29.30
C GLU A 511 -26.38 11.59 -28.73
N ALA A 512 -25.24 11.31 -28.09
CA ALA A 512 -25.00 10.03 -27.42
C ALA A 512 -24.22 10.20 -26.11
N ALA A 513 -24.53 9.34 -25.14
CA ALA A 513 -23.77 9.17 -23.90
C ALA A 513 -22.84 7.96 -24.06
N LEU A 514 -21.53 8.17 -23.94
CA LEU A 514 -20.50 7.15 -23.90
C LEU A 514 -20.23 6.74 -22.45
N TRP A 515 -19.97 5.45 -22.18
CA TRP A 515 -19.46 4.99 -20.88
C TRP A 515 -18.68 3.69 -21.01
N ILE A 516 -18.00 3.31 -19.93
CA ILE A 516 -17.26 2.06 -19.80
C ILE A 516 -18.07 1.09 -18.94
N SER A 517 -18.16 -0.18 -19.32
CA SER A 517 -18.97 -1.19 -18.62
C SER A 517 -18.29 -2.55 -18.55
N ASN A 518 -18.49 -3.30 -17.47
CA ASN A 518 -18.10 -4.72 -17.37
C ASN A 518 -19.19 -5.69 -17.88
N ARG A 519 -20.22 -5.20 -18.59
CA ARG A 519 -21.36 -5.99 -19.08
C ARG A 519 -20.98 -7.22 -19.91
N HIS A 520 -20.08 -7.04 -20.88
CA HIS A 520 -19.56 -8.11 -21.76
C HIS A 520 -18.12 -8.49 -21.44
N GLY A 521 -17.53 -7.77 -20.50
CA GLY A 521 -16.23 -8.05 -19.93
C GLY A 521 -16.10 -9.50 -19.50
N LYS A 522 -14.88 -10.05 -19.58
CA LYS A 522 -14.58 -11.25 -18.83
C LYS A 522 -14.81 -10.94 -17.35
N LYS A 523 -15.89 -11.47 -16.79
CA LYS A 523 -16.17 -11.38 -15.36
C LYS A 523 -14.98 -11.96 -14.60
N SER A 524 -14.60 -11.30 -13.51
CA SER A 524 -13.73 -11.91 -12.51
C SER A 524 -14.29 -13.28 -12.16
N HIS A 525 -13.42 -14.28 -12.10
CA HIS A 525 -13.75 -15.54 -11.46
C HIS A 525 -13.90 -15.37 -9.94
N GLY A 526 -13.17 -14.43 -9.33
CA GLY A 526 -13.41 -13.99 -7.94
C GLY A 526 -13.55 -12.48 -7.85
N SER A 527 -14.70 -12.00 -7.36
CA SER A 527 -15.27 -10.64 -7.15
C SER A 527 -14.61 -9.38 -7.74
N TRP A 528 -13.29 -9.28 -7.93
CA TRP A 528 -12.56 -8.08 -8.36
C TRP A 528 -11.65 -8.36 -9.56
N GLY A 529 -11.72 -7.50 -10.57
CA GLY A 529 -10.94 -7.59 -11.81
C GLY A 529 -11.83 -7.99 -12.99
N SER A 530 -11.99 -7.11 -13.96
CA SER A 530 -12.75 -7.41 -15.17
C SER A 530 -12.11 -6.70 -16.34
N GLU A 531 -12.14 -7.36 -17.49
CA GLU A 531 -11.99 -6.62 -18.74
C GLU A 531 -13.25 -5.78 -18.94
N LEU A 532 -13.11 -4.62 -19.56
CA LEU A 532 -14.16 -3.63 -19.73
C LEU A 532 -14.42 -3.41 -21.21
N ASP A 533 -15.60 -2.87 -21.50
CA ASP A 533 -16.07 -2.54 -22.83
C ASP A 533 -16.61 -1.12 -22.89
N ILE A 534 -16.61 -0.55 -24.09
CA ILE A 534 -17.08 0.80 -24.35
C ILE A 534 -18.50 0.71 -24.89
N TYR A 535 -19.41 1.48 -24.32
CA TYR A 535 -20.81 1.55 -24.72
C TYR A 535 -21.20 2.98 -25.09
N ALA A 536 -22.15 3.10 -26.01
CA ALA A 536 -22.88 4.33 -26.23
C ALA A 536 -24.38 4.10 -26.17
N GLY A 537 -25.09 4.94 -25.43
CA GLY A 537 -26.54 5.08 -25.46
C GLY A 537 -26.90 6.28 -26.32
N PHE A 538 -27.52 6.04 -27.47
CA PHE A 538 -27.92 7.10 -28.38
C PHE A 538 -29.20 7.77 -27.87
N LEU A 539 -29.12 9.07 -27.66
CA LEU A 539 -30.21 9.92 -27.14
C LEU A 539 -31.07 10.49 -28.25
N THR A 540 -30.83 10.10 -29.52
CA THR A 540 -31.71 10.44 -30.65
C THR A 540 -31.80 9.27 -31.63
N ASN A 541 -32.96 9.09 -32.25
CA ASN A 541 -33.15 8.10 -33.32
C ASN A 541 -32.29 8.38 -34.56
N ARG A 542 -31.88 9.63 -34.77
CA ARG A 542 -31.01 10.01 -35.87
C ARG A 542 -29.61 9.46 -35.65
N ALA A 543 -28.99 9.76 -34.50
CA ALA A 543 -27.63 9.34 -34.22
C ALA A 543 -27.51 7.81 -34.20
N HIS A 544 -28.50 7.12 -33.62
CA HIS A 544 -28.56 5.65 -33.67
C HIS A 544 -28.66 5.11 -35.10
N ARG A 545 -29.53 5.69 -35.94
CA ARG A 545 -29.63 5.29 -37.35
C ARG A 545 -28.33 5.53 -38.12
N LEU A 546 -27.66 6.65 -37.88
CA LEU A 546 -26.38 6.97 -38.52
C LEU A 546 -25.28 5.99 -38.09
N PHE A 547 -25.28 5.54 -36.84
CA PHE A 547 -24.38 4.48 -36.37
C PHE A 547 -24.65 3.14 -37.06
N GLN A 548 -25.92 2.83 -37.36
CA GLN A 548 -26.35 1.58 -37.97
C GLN A 548 -26.14 1.49 -39.50
N LEU A 549 -25.60 2.53 -40.15
CA LEU A 549 -25.31 2.47 -41.60
C LEU A 549 -24.27 1.39 -41.92
N THR A 550 -24.46 0.74 -43.07
CA THR A 550 -23.41 -0.11 -43.66
C THR A 550 -22.27 0.72 -44.23
N GLU A 551 -21.11 0.10 -44.48
CA GLU A 551 -19.97 0.74 -45.15
C GLU A 551 -20.40 1.36 -46.50
N ALA A 552 -21.16 0.61 -47.30
CA ALA A 552 -21.65 1.07 -48.59
C ALA A 552 -22.60 2.28 -48.46
N GLU A 553 -23.57 2.24 -47.54
CA GLU A 553 -24.48 3.38 -47.32
C GLU A 553 -23.75 4.61 -46.78
N ARG A 554 -22.75 4.42 -45.91
CA ARG A 554 -21.88 5.51 -45.49
C ARG A 554 -21.19 6.08 -46.73
N ASP A 555 -20.52 5.25 -47.54
CA ASP A 555 -19.65 5.72 -48.62
C ASP A 555 -20.37 6.53 -49.71
N GLU A 556 -21.68 6.36 -49.85
CA GLU A 556 -22.53 7.21 -50.69
C GLU A 556 -22.70 8.65 -50.14
N ILE A 557 -22.40 8.89 -48.87
CA ILE A 557 -22.45 10.21 -48.22
C ILE A 557 -21.07 10.86 -48.32
N LYS A 558 -20.98 11.98 -49.03
CA LYS A 558 -19.76 12.78 -49.11
C LYS A 558 -19.32 13.24 -47.72
N ASP A 559 -18.00 13.31 -47.50
CA ASP A 559 -17.43 13.72 -46.20
C ASP A 559 -17.98 15.07 -45.70
N GLU A 560 -18.08 16.06 -46.58
CA GLU A 560 -18.64 17.38 -46.27
C GLU A 560 -20.11 17.30 -45.82
N ASP A 561 -20.91 16.43 -46.43
CA ASP A 561 -22.32 16.27 -46.08
C ASP A 561 -22.48 15.44 -44.80
N TRP A 562 -21.58 14.50 -44.54
CA TRP A 562 -21.51 13.78 -43.28
C TRP A 562 -21.19 14.71 -42.12
N GLU A 563 -20.18 15.57 -42.27
CA GLU A 563 -19.78 16.54 -41.25
C GLU A 563 -20.94 17.49 -40.89
N LYS A 564 -21.70 17.97 -41.89
CA LYS A 564 -22.91 18.79 -41.66
C LYS A 564 -23.99 18.10 -40.83
N LEU A 565 -24.09 16.77 -40.85
CA LEU A 565 -25.07 16.05 -40.02
C LEU A 565 -24.82 16.27 -38.52
N PHE A 566 -23.57 16.46 -38.14
CA PHE A 566 -23.17 16.71 -36.76
C PHE A 566 -23.26 18.20 -36.40
N GLU A 567 -23.30 19.13 -37.36
CA GLU A 567 -23.53 20.56 -37.08
C GLU A 567 -24.96 20.83 -36.59
N GLU A 568 -25.95 20.10 -37.11
CA GLU A 568 -27.35 20.26 -36.73
C GLU A 568 -27.64 19.53 -35.41
N LYS A 569 -27.98 20.23 -34.31
CA LYS A 569 -28.37 19.59 -33.04
C LYS A 569 -29.83 19.15 -33.04
N LYS A 570 -30.11 17.91 -32.62
CA LYS A 570 -31.49 17.41 -32.42
C LYS A 570 -31.90 17.45 -30.96
N LYS A 571 -33.21 17.51 -30.72
CA LYS A 571 -33.79 17.39 -29.38
C LYS A 571 -33.50 15.99 -28.85
N LEU A 572 -32.95 15.93 -27.63
CA LEU A 572 -32.72 14.67 -26.93
C LEU A 572 -34.05 13.97 -26.62
N ASP A 573 -34.02 12.66 -26.74
CA ASP A 573 -35.09 11.72 -26.48
C ASP A 573 -34.52 10.63 -25.56
N PRO A 574 -34.37 10.86 -24.25
CA PRO A 574 -33.77 9.88 -23.34
C PRO A 574 -34.72 8.70 -23.03
N GLU A 575 -36.00 8.82 -23.36
CA GLU A 575 -36.97 7.72 -23.24
C GLU A 575 -36.66 6.63 -24.28
N GLY A 576 -36.69 5.36 -23.88
CA GLY A 576 -36.36 4.24 -24.77
C GLY A 576 -34.88 4.16 -25.16
N VAL A 577 -33.98 4.87 -24.47
CA VAL A 577 -32.52 4.76 -24.70
C VAL A 577 -32.02 3.32 -24.53
N GLU A 578 -32.67 2.50 -23.71
CA GLU A 578 -32.37 1.08 -23.53
C GLU A 578 -32.39 0.26 -24.83
N ASP A 579 -33.21 0.66 -25.80
CA ASP A 579 -33.31 0.03 -27.13
C ASP A 579 -32.25 0.56 -28.13
N ARG A 580 -31.46 1.54 -27.71
CA ARG A 580 -30.44 2.24 -28.51
C ARG A 580 -29.07 2.25 -27.82
N ILE A 581 -28.78 1.23 -27.01
CA ILE A 581 -27.47 1.01 -26.39
C ILE A 581 -26.65 0.08 -27.27
N GLU A 582 -25.49 0.56 -27.72
CA GLU A 582 -24.58 -0.17 -28.60
C GLU A 582 -23.22 -0.36 -27.93
N ARG A 583 -22.61 -1.53 -28.16
CA ARG A 583 -21.22 -1.81 -27.77
C ARG A 583 -20.29 -1.29 -28.87
N LEU A 584 -19.36 -0.41 -28.52
CA LEU A 584 -18.44 0.21 -29.46
C LEU A 584 -17.09 -0.52 -29.57
N SER A 585 -16.67 -1.19 -28.50
CA SER A 585 -15.45 -2.02 -28.50
C SER A 585 -15.73 -3.39 -29.13
N ILE A 586 -14.79 -3.88 -29.94
CA ILE A 586 -14.90 -5.23 -30.55
C ILE A 586 -14.43 -6.36 -29.62
N HIS A 587 -13.67 -6.05 -28.58
CA HIS A 587 -13.22 -6.99 -27.55
C HIS A 587 -13.07 -6.25 -26.22
N SER A 588 -13.26 -6.99 -25.13
CA SER A 588 -13.04 -6.48 -23.78
C SER A 588 -11.54 -6.37 -23.49
N THR A 589 -11.12 -5.34 -22.77
CA THR A 589 -9.71 -5.14 -22.39
C THR A 589 -9.58 -4.43 -21.03
N ASN A 590 -8.38 -4.34 -20.46
CA ASN A 590 -8.14 -3.47 -19.31
C ASN A 590 -8.14 -2.01 -19.78
N LEU A 591 -9.31 -1.39 -19.83
CA LEU A 591 -9.49 -0.03 -20.35
C LEU A 591 -9.00 1.01 -19.34
N GLU A 592 -8.30 2.01 -19.86
CA GLU A 592 -7.79 3.18 -19.11
C GLU A 592 -8.44 4.49 -19.57
N GLY A 593 -9.33 4.43 -20.57
CA GLY A 593 -10.05 5.58 -21.12
C GLY A 593 -10.42 5.39 -22.58
N ALA A 594 -11.44 6.13 -23.04
CA ALA A 594 -11.92 6.09 -24.42
C ALA A 594 -12.54 7.42 -24.85
N VAL A 595 -12.43 7.73 -26.14
CA VAL A 595 -13.04 8.89 -26.79
C VAL A 595 -13.55 8.52 -28.17
N VAL A 596 -14.61 9.16 -28.63
CA VAL A 596 -15.12 9.01 -30.01
C VAL A 596 -14.78 10.25 -30.80
N ALA A 597 -14.35 10.04 -32.06
CA ALA A 597 -14.12 11.12 -33.00
C ALA A 597 -15.36 12.02 -33.11
N PRO A 598 -15.22 13.36 -33.19
CA PRO A 598 -16.37 14.28 -33.32
C PRO A 598 -17.32 13.94 -34.49
N ASN A 599 -16.78 13.36 -35.56
CA ASN A 599 -17.54 12.89 -36.72
C ASN A 599 -18.28 11.55 -36.50
N GLY A 600 -18.21 10.94 -35.31
CA GLY A 600 -18.91 9.72 -34.95
C GLY A 600 -18.43 8.44 -35.66
N ARG A 601 -17.28 8.45 -36.34
CA ARG A 601 -16.83 7.31 -37.17
C ARG A 601 -15.93 6.31 -36.45
N THR A 602 -15.19 6.79 -35.46
CA THR A 602 -14.08 6.02 -34.87
C THR A 602 -14.05 6.21 -33.38
N VAL A 603 -13.95 5.11 -32.64
CA VAL A 603 -13.57 5.13 -31.22
C VAL A 603 -12.07 4.93 -31.09
N PHE A 604 -11.45 5.74 -30.24
CA PHE A 604 -10.08 5.57 -29.79
C PHE A 604 -10.11 5.17 -28.32
N TYR A 605 -9.29 4.19 -27.93
CA TYR A 605 -9.25 3.74 -26.56
C TYR A 605 -7.86 3.32 -26.13
N MET A 606 -7.57 3.54 -24.85
CA MET A 606 -6.32 3.15 -24.21
C MET A 606 -6.55 1.89 -23.40
N GLY A 607 -5.74 0.85 -23.64
CA GLY A 607 -5.73 -0.37 -22.84
C GLY A 607 -4.35 -0.64 -22.24
N SER A 608 -4.29 -1.26 -21.06
CA SER A 608 -3.03 -1.66 -20.43
C SER A 608 -2.75 -3.17 -20.61
N GLU A 609 -1.60 -3.49 -21.20
CA GLU A 609 -1.15 -4.87 -21.40
C GLU A 609 0.38 -4.98 -21.27
N ARG A 610 0.86 -5.97 -20.50
CA ARG A 610 2.31 -6.32 -20.36
C ARG A 610 3.21 -5.09 -20.12
N GLU A 611 2.83 -4.25 -19.16
CA GLU A 611 3.56 -3.02 -18.78
C GLU A 611 3.63 -1.93 -19.87
N LYS A 612 2.80 -2.03 -20.92
CA LYS A 612 2.60 -0.97 -21.92
C LYS A 612 1.15 -0.48 -21.95
N PHE A 613 1.00 0.81 -22.24
CA PHE A 613 -0.28 1.39 -22.64
C PHE A 613 -0.40 1.28 -24.16
N GLN A 614 -1.45 0.66 -24.65
CA GLN A 614 -1.72 0.48 -26.07
C GLN A 614 -2.88 1.39 -26.47
N ILE A 615 -2.68 2.20 -27.52
CA ILE A 615 -3.73 3.06 -28.06
C ILE A 615 -4.30 2.37 -29.29
N TRP A 616 -5.58 2.06 -29.23
CA TRP A 616 -6.33 1.37 -30.27
C TRP A 616 -7.32 2.33 -30.93
N SER A 617 -7.66 2.02 -32.18
CA SER A 617 -8.72 2.67 -32.94
C SER A 617 -9.64 1.62 -33.54
N HIS A 618 -10.93 1.89 -33.57
CA HIS A 618 -11.92 1.07 -34.26
C HIS A 618 -12.85 1.94 -35.09
N ASP A 619 -12.87 1.72 -36.40
CA ASP A 619 -13.80 2.36 -37.35
C ASP A 619 -15.08 1.53 -37.43
N PHE A 620 -16.23 2.15 -37.11
CA PHE A 620 -17.51 1.45 -37.00
C PHE A 620 -18.06 0.96 -38.34
N TYR A 621 -17.73 1.64 -39.43
CA TYR A 621 -18.29 1.37 -40.76
C TYR A 621 -17.43 0.37 -41.52
N LYS A 622 -16.12 0.62 -41.58
CA LYS A 622 -15.14 -0.30 -42.18
C LYS A 622 -14.92 -1.56 -41.34
N LYS A 623 -15.40 -1.56 -40.09
CA LYS A 623 -15.22 -2.61 -39.09
C LYS A 623 -13.76 -2.98 -38.89
N GLU A 624 -12.88 -1.99 -39.02
CA GLU A 624 -11.43 -2.17 -38.96
C GLU A 624 -10.92 -1.74 -37.57
N THR A 625 -10.10 -2.59 -36.94
CA THR A 625 -9.46 -2.28 -35.65
C THR A 625 -7.96 -2.25 -35.81
N LYS A 626 -7.31 -1.19 -35.34
CA LYS A 626 -5.87 -0.96 -35.49
C LYS A 626 -5.24 -0.55 -34.16
N LEU A 627 -4.11 -1.17 -33.82
CA LEU A 627 -3.18 -0.64 -32.82
C LEU A 627 -2.49 0.58 -33.44
N LEU A 628 -2.80 1.78 -32.95
CA LEU A 628 -2.17 3.01 -33.43
C LEU A 628 -0.73 3.15 -32.92
N THR A 629 -0.52 2.93 -31.62
CA THR A 629 0.79 3.05 -30.99
C THR A 629 0.85 2.36 -29.64
N SER A 630 2.06 2.25 -29.07
CA SER A 630 2.29 1.74 -27.72
C SER A 630 3.22 2.66 -26.94
N LEU A 631 2.85 2.97 -25.70
CA LEU A 631 3.61 3.80 -24.76
C LEU A 631 4.13 2.92 -23.62
N GLY A 632 5.30 3.27 -23.07
CA GLY A 632 5.83 2.59 -21.88
C GLY A 632 5.15 3.05 -20.59
N GLY A 633 5.35 2.32 -19.49
CA GLY A 633 5.02 2.80 -18.14
C GLY A 633 3.75 2.24 -17.49
N ALA A 634 3.03 1.30 -18.12
CA ALA A 634 1.80 0.71 -17.55
C ALA A 634 2.03 -0.24 -16.35
N GLY A 635 3.28 -0.41 -15.90
CA GLY A 635 3.59 -1.12 -14.66
C GLY A 635 3.53 -0.25 -13.39
N GLY A 636 3.30 1.07 -13.52
CA GLY A 636 3.27 2.01 -12.40
C GLY A 636 1.86 2.45 -12.03
N SER A 637 1.65 2.85 -10.77
CA SER A 637 0.43 3.52 -10.29
C SER A 637 0.30 4.97 -10.80
N GLY A 638 0.68 5.22 -12.05
CA GLY A 638 0.66 6.54 -12.67
C GLY A 638 -0.73 6.84 -13.21
N SER A 639 -1.06 8.13 -13.29
CA SER A 639 -2.38 8.56 -13.80
C SER A 639 -2.47 8.35 -15.31
N THR A 640 -3.71 8.14 -15.78
CA THR A 640 -4.08 7.91 -17.17
C THR A 640 -5.22 8.85 -17.57
N ASP A 641 -5.19 9.36 -18.79
CA ASP A 641 -6.29 10.11 -19.40
C ASP A 641 -6.10 10.16 -20.94
N ILE A 642 -7.20 10.28 -21.69
CA ILE A 642 -7.22 10.40 -23.15
C ILE A 642 -8.26 11.44 -23.57
N GLN A 643 -7.83 12.46 -24.29
CA GLN A 643 -8.68 13.51 -24.87
C GLN A 643 -8.42 13.62 -26.37
N ILE A 644 -9.42 14.10 -27.13
CA ILE A 644 -9.31 14.29 -28.58
C ILE A 644 -9.50 15.76 -28.93
N SER A 645 -8.75 16.25 -29.93
CA SER A 645 -8.94 17.60 -30.45
C SER A 645 -10.33 17.76 -31.10
N GLU A 646 -10.86 18.98 -31.10
CA GLU A 646 -12.15 19.32 -31.71
C GLU A 646 -12.24 18.95 -33.21
N ASP A 647 -11.10 19.02 -33.92
CA ASP A 647 -11.00 18.59 -35.33
C ASP A 647 -10.80 17.08 -35.52
N GLY A 648 -10.70 16.30 -34.44
CA GLY A 648 -10.51 14.85 -34.46
C GLY A 648 -9.13 14.37 -34.95
N LYS A 649 -8.16 15.26 -35.20
CA LYS A 649 -6.86 14.90 -35.80
C LYS A 649 -5.81 14.44 -34.80
N ASN A 650 -5.94 14.81 -33.53
CA ASN A 650 -4.94 14.52 -32.50
C ASN A 650 -5.59 13.97 -31.23
N LEU A 651 -4.96 12.95 -30.65
CA LEU A 651 -5.18 12.52 -29.28
C LEU A 651 -4.13 13.18 -28.37
N PHE A 652 -4.57 13.62 -27.21
CA PHE A 652 -3.72 14.01 -26.09
C PHE A 652 -3.87 12.93 -25.02
N VAL A 653 -2.74 12.39 -24.57
CA VAL A 653 -2.71 11.23 -23.68
C VAL A 653 -1.80 11.50 -22.49
N LEU A 654 -2.34 11.28 -21.30
CA LEU A 654 -1.57 11.11 -20.07
C LEU A 654 -1.36 9.61 -19.88
N ALA A 655 -0.10 9.17 -19.87
CA ALA A 655 0.26 7.76 -19.70
C ALA A 655 1.33 7.65 -18.62
N GLY A 656 0.96 7.15 -17.44
CA GLY A 656 1.90 6.91 -16.35
C GLY A 656 2.58 8.19 -15.84
N GLY A 657 1.89 9.34 -15.89
CA GLY A 657 2.44 10.66 -15.49
C GLY A 657 3.23 11.38 -16.58
N SER A 658 3.25 10.87 -17.82
CA SER A 658 3.86 11.52 -19.00
C SER A 658 2.80 11.97 -20.01
N LEU A 659 3.02 13.14 -20.63
CA LEU A 659 2.13 13.71 -21.65
C LEU A 659 2.58 13.36 -23.07
N HIS A 660 1.61 13.01 -23.92
CA HIS A 660 1.82 12.63 -25.31
C HIS A 660 0.78 13.28 -26.23
N LYS A 661 1.21 13.65 -27.44
CA LYS A 661 0.35 13.98 -28.58
C LYS A 661 0.47 12.89 -29.63
N ILE A 662 -0.65 12.36 -30.11
CA ILE A 662 -0.69 11.23 -31.06
C ILE A 662 -1.58 11.60 -32.24
N GLY A 663 -1.10 11.44 -33.48
CA GLY A 663 -1.92 11.64 -34.67
C GLY A 663 -2.94 10.52 -34.84
N THR A 664 -4.22 10.84 -35.04
CA THR A 664 -5.30 9.83 -35.18
C THR A 664 -5.21 9.04 -36.49
N GLY A 665 -4.65 9.65 -37.55
CA GLY A 665 -4.50 9.01 -38.87
C GLY A 665 -3.23 8.17 -39.05
N ASP A 666 -2.12 8.55 -38.41
CA ASP A 666 -0.80 7.90 -38.63
C ASP A 666 -0.20 7.25 -37.37
N GLY A 667 -0.81 7.43 -36.20
CA GLY A 667 -0.36 6.87 -34.92
C GLY A 667 0.97 7.44 -34.42
N LYS A 668 1.51 8.50 -35.03
CA LYS A 668 2.80 9.08 -34.61
C LYS A 668 2.64 9.73 -33.23
N SER A 669 3.38 9.21 -32.26
CA SER A 669 3.42 9.73 -30.88
C SER A 669 4.61 10.68 -30.69
N LYS A 670 4.35 11.85 -30.10
CA LYS A 670 5.33 12.83 -29.64
C LYS A 670 5.15 13.06 -28.15
N SER A 671 6.18 12.79 -27.35
CA SER A 671 6.18 13.17 -25.94
C SER A 671 6.28 14.69 -25.80
N LEU A 672 5.45 15.28 -24.95
CA LEU A 672 5.43 16.71 -24.70
C LEU A 672 6.41 17.05 -23.58
N SER A 673 7.35 17.95 -23.87
CA SER A 673 8.33 18.43 -22.90
C SER A 673 7.81 19.68 -22.18
N TYR A 674 7.98 19.72 -20.87
CA TYR A 674 7.64 20.86 -20.02
C TYR A 674 8.82 21.24 -19.12
N ALA A 675 8.82 22.45 -18.57
CA ALA A 675 9.76 22.82 -17.52
C ALA A 675 9.45 22.02 -16.25
N SER A 676 10.43 21.26 -15.75
CA SER A 676 10.20 20.29 -14.68
C SER A 676 10.86 20.63 -13.36
N GLU A 677 11.58 21.75 -13.26
CA GLU A 677 12.34 22.13 -12.05
C GLU A 677 11.68 23.32 -11.36
N ILE A 678 11.20 23.10 -10.13
CA ILE A 678 10.47 24.09 -9.33
C ILE A 678 10.94 24.04 -7.90
N THR A 679 11.01 25.21 -7.28
CA THR A 679 11.41 25.37 -5.87
C THR A 679 10.16 25.29 -4.99
N PHE A 680 10.13 24.31 -4.08
CA PHE A 680 9.05 24.12 -3.12
C PHE A 680 9.48 24.47 -1.69
N ASP A 681 8.58 25.06 -0.91
CA ASP A 681 8.71 25.12 0.55
C ASP A 681 8.25 23.81 1.17
N LEU A 682 9.21 22.89 1.40
CA LEU A 682 8.95 21.57 1.95
C LEU A 682 8.40 21.60 3.39
N ALA A 683 8.60 22.70 4.14
CA ALA A 683 8.06 22.83 5.49
C ALA A 683 6.58 23.20 5.45
N ALA A 684 6.22 24.14 4.56
CA ALA A 684 4.83 24.48 4.29
C ALA A 684 4.07 23.28 3.69
N GLU A 685 4.64 22.60 2.69
CA GLU A 685 4.07 21.38 2.08
C GLU A 685 3.75 20.29 3.13
N ARG A 686 4.70 20.00 4.06
CA ARG A 686 4.44 19.05 5.14
C ARG A 686 3.36 19.51 6.11
N THR A 687 3.25 20.81 6.34
CA THR A 687 2.21 21.36 7.20
C THR A 687 0.84 21.13 6.59
N GLU A 688 0.70 21.38 5.29
CA GLU A 688 -0.54 21.13 4.55
C GLU A 688 -0.84 19.64 4.41
N MET A 689 0.14 18.80 4.06
CA MET A 689 -0.04 17.34 4.08
C MET A 689 -0.55 16.85 5.44
N PHE A 690 -0.06 17.39 6.56
CA PHE A 690 -0.56 17.04 7.88
C PHE A 690 -2.01 17.52 8.10
N GLN A 691 -2.34 18.75 7.71
CA GLN A 691 -3.72 19.26 7.84
C GLN A 691 -4.69 18.41 7.01
N HIS A 692 -4.32 18.10 5.77
CA HIS A 692 -5.06 17.25 4.86
C HIS A 692 -5.34 15.88 5.50
N ILE A 693 -4.31 15.18 5.98
CA ILE A 693 -4.47 13.87 6.64
C ILE A 693 -5.43 13.98 7.84
N TRP A 694 -5.24 14.99 8.68
CA TRP A 694 -6.06 15.18 9.87
C TRP A 694 -7.54 15.43 9.51
N ARG A 695 -7.80 16.28 8.52
CA ARG A 695 -9.15 16.59 8.02
C ARG A 695 -9.79 15.38 7.34
N GLN A 696 -9.08 14.70 6.45
CA GLN A 696 -9.61 13.54 5.73
C GLN A 696 -10.01 12.40 6.68
N VAL A 697 -9.24 12.15 7.75
CA VAL A 697 -9.67 11.20 8.79
C VAL A 697 -10.96 11.66 9.45
N ARG A 698 -11.06 12.94 9.83
CA ARG A 698 -12.30 13.47 10.44
C ARG A 698 -13.51 13.29 9.54
N GLU A 699 -13.37 13.57 8.25
CA GLU A 699 -14.48 13.54 7.29
C GLU A 699 -14.83 12.13 6.78
N LYS A 700 -13.85 11.21 6.69
CA LYS A 700 -14.02 9.91 6.02
C LYS A 700 -13.84 8.68 6.91
N PHE A 701 -13.48 8.83 8.18
CA PHE A 701 -13.35 7.66 9.06
C PHE A 701 -14.68 6.92 9.20
N HIS A 702 -14.62 5.59 9.23
CA HIS A 702 -15.79 4.71 9.14
C HIS A 702 -16.87 4.92 10.21
N ARG A 703 -16.53 5.63 11.30
CA ARG A 703 -17.45 6.06 12.35
C ARG A 703 -17.28 7.55 12.61
N THR A 704 -18.39 8.26 12.64
CA THR A 704 -18.38 9.72 12.87
C THR A 704 -17.91 10.12 14.26
N ASP A 705 -17.97 9.22 15.25
CA ASP A 705 -17.43 9.45 16.59
C ASP A 705 -15.93 9.15 16.72
N ILE A 706 -15.27 8.67 15.66
CA ILE A 706 -13.83 8.37 15.60
C ILE A 706 -13.39 7.50 16.79
N HIS A 707 -14.18 6.49 17.14
CA HIS A 707 -13.96 5.62 18.30
C HIS A 707 -13.89 6.35 19.66
N GLY A 708 -14.41 7.57 19.74
CA GLY A 708 -14.32 8.43 20.93
C GLY A 708 -12.96 9.12 21.10
N THR A 709 -12.10 9.08 20.07
CA THR A 709 -10.78 9.72 20.08
C THR A 709 -10.93 11.24 20.10
N ASP A 710 -10.20 11.91 21.00
CA ASP A 710 -10.10 13.38 21.00
C ASP A 710 -9.20 13.85 19.84
N TRP A 711 -9.77 13.84 18.63
CA TRP A 711 -9.05 14.05 17.38
C TRP A 711 -8.50 15.47 17.25
N ASP A 712 -9.22 16.46 17.79
CA ASP A 712 -8.77 17.85 17.85
C ASP A 712 -7.54 18.00 18.75
N PHE A 713 -7.53 17.36 19.92
CA PHE A 713 -6.37 17.33 20.79
C PHE A 713 -5.16 16.72 20.08
N TYR A 714 -5.30 15.54 19.48
CA TYR A 714 -4.17 14.87 18.83
C TYR A 714 -3.68 15.65 17.60
N GLY A 715 -4.57 16.19 16.77
CA GLY A 715 -4.20 17.09 15.67
C GLY A 715 -3.36 18.27 16.16
N LYS A 716 -3.81 18.94 17.23
CA LYS A 716 -3.09 20.08 17.81
C LYS A 716 -1.74 19.69 18.43
N GLU A 717 -1.66 18.59 19.17
CA GLU A 717 -0.42 18.16 19.82
C GLU A 717 0.63 17.71 18.80
N TYR A 718 0.24 16.92 17.80
CA TYR A 718 1.17 16.44 16.78
C TYR A 718 1.60 17.55 15.79
N LYS A 719 0.72 18.53 15.48
CA LYS A 719 1.07 19.71 14.66
C LYS A 719 2.23 20.51 15.26
N LYS A 720 2.34 20.61 16.59
CA LYS A 720 3.44 21.33 17.27
C LYS A 720 4.82 20.73 16.99
N LEU A 721 4.88 19.47 16.54
CA LEU A 721 6.12 18.76 16.25
C LEU A 721 6.66 19.09 14.85
N LEU A 722 5.81 19.55 13.92
CA LEU A 722 6.16 19.82 12.53
C LEU A 722 7.39 20.72 12.34
N PRO A 723 7.60 21.80 13.12
CA PRO A 723 8.82 22.61 12.98
C PRO A 723 10.13 21.85 13.23
N ALA A 724 10.07 20.70 13.94
CA ALA A 724 11.21 19.83 14.16
C ALA A 724 11.36 18.72 13.09
N ILE A 725 10.40 18.59 12.17
CA ILE A 725 10.36 17.57 11.11
C ILE A 725 10.87 18.16 9.80
N ASN A 726 12.04 17.71 9.36
CA ASN A 726 12.68 18.19 8.13
C ASN A 726 12.80 17.14 7.01
N ASN A 727 12.24 15.94 7.21
CA ASN A 727 12.32 14.85 6.24
C ASN A 727 11.06 13.97 6.26
N ASN A 728 10.82 13.27 5.16
CA ASN A 728 9.61 12.47 4.94
C ASN A 728 9.56 11.18 5.76
N TYR A 729 10.70 10.68 6.27
CA TYR A 729 10.70 9.54 7.19
C TYR A 729 10.12 9.91 8.55
N ASP A 730 10.61 11.00 9.13
CA ASP A 730 10.15 11.47 10.44
C ASP A 730 8.72 12.01 10.35
N PHE A 731 8.33 12.60 9.20
CA PHE A 731 6.94 12.96 8.92
C PHE A 731 6.01 11.74 8.93
N ALA A 732 6.32 10.71 8.14
CA ALA A 732 5.49 9.50 8.06
C ALA A 732 5.38 8.78 9.41
N GLU A 733 6.46 8.74 10.19
CA GLU A 733 6.45 8.17 11.54
C GLU A 733 5.61 9.00 12.52
N MET A 734 5.73 10.34 12.47
CA MET A 734 4.95 11.24 13.32
C MET A 734 3.45 11.15 13.03
N VAL A 735 3.08 11.12 11.75
CA VAL A 735 1.70 10.91 11.32
C VAL A 735 1.21 9.51 11.71
N SER A 736 2.03 8.46 11.58
CA SER A 736 1.63 7.11 12.02
C SER A 736 1.41 7.02 13.52
N GLU A 737 2.20 7.74 14.34
CA GLU A 737 1.94 7.87 15.77
C GLU A 737 0.58 8.54 16.02
N MET A 738 0.21 9.61 15.31
CA MET A 738 -1.10 10.24 15.44
C MET A 738 -2.24 9.30 15.03
N LEU A 739 -2.16 8.71 13.83
CA LEU A 739 -3.16 7.78 13.29
C LEU A 739 -3.32 6.53 14.18
N GLY A 740 -2.26 6.10 14.85
CA GLY A 740 -2.31 4.97 15.76
C GLY A 740 -3.22 5.15 16.97
N GLU A 741 -3.58 6.39 17.34
CA GLU A 741 -4.53 6.67 18.43
C GLU A 741 -5.97 6.29 18.07
N LEU A 742 -6.28 6.12 16.77
CA LEU A 742 -7.62 5.77 16.28
C LEU A 742 -8.05 4.34 16.65
N ASP A 743 -7.10 3.49 17.04
CA ASP A 743 -7.26 2.04 17.21
C ASP A 743 -8.11 1.41 16.10
N ALA A 744 -7.68 1.57 14.85
CA ALA A 744 -8.37 0.98 13.72
C ALA A 744 -7.38 0.25 12.82
N SER A 745 -7.90 -0.78 12.15
CA SER A 745 -7.18 -1.45 11.08
C SER A 745 -7.00 -0.51 9.90
N HIS A 746 -6.06 -0.84 9.03
CA HIS A 746 -5.78 -0.07 7.82
C HIS A 746 -5.38 1.41 8.03
N THR A 747 -4.94 1.77 9.23
CA THR A 747 -4.35 3.09 9.52
C THR A 747 -2.82 3.03 9.47
N GLY A 748 -2.19 4.15 9.11
CA GLY A 748 -0.74 4.30 9.11
C GLY A 748 -0.29 5.27 8.01
N CYS A 749 0.97 5.70 8.06
CA CYS A 749 1.58 6.56 7.05
C CYS A 749 2.98 6.06 6.69
N PHE A 750 3.27 5.97 5.39
CA PHE A 750 4.50 5.40 4.87
C PHE A 750 5.18 6.35 3.89
N TYR A 751 6.51 6.38 3.96
CA TYR A 751 7.36 7.01 2.96
C TYR A 751 7.98 5.95 2.05
N ARG A 752 7.77 6.08 0.73
CA ARG A 752 8.32 5.22 -0.33
C ARG A 752 9.37 5.99 -1.15
N PRO A 753 10.60 6.12 -0.64
CA PRO A 753 11.69 6.72 -1.40
C PRO A 753 12.03 5.88 -2.64
N SER A 754 12.57 6.53 -3.67
CA SER A 754 13.17 5.87 -4.83
C SER A 754 14.69 6.02 -4.79
N PHE A 755 15.40 4.90 -4.97
CA PHE A 755 16.87 4.87 -5.01
C PHE A 755 17.36 4.20 -6.29
N ASN A 756 17.74 5.00 -7.28
CA ASN A 756 18.24 4.48 -8.57
C ASN A 756 19.54 3.65 -8.44
N THR A 757 20.29 3.84 -7.36
CA THR A 757 21.58 3.18 -7.10
C THR A 757 21.53 2.23 -5.91
N GLY A 758 20.34 1.86 -5.42
CA GLY A 758 20.19 0.95 -4.28
C GLY A 758 20.84 -0.43 -4.50
N ASP A 759 21.20 -1.11 -3.41
CA ASP A 759 21.60 -2.51 -3.47
C ASP A 759 20.38 -3.38 -3.84
N SER A 760 20.63 -4.40 -4.67
CA SER A 760 19.63 -5.40 -5.06
C SER A 760 20.29 -6.78 -5.03
N THR A 761 20.15 -7.51 -3.93
CA THR A 761 20.79 -8.80 -3.72
C THR A 761 20.13 -9.88 -4.59
N ALA A 762 20.92 -10.54 -5.43
CA ALA A 762 20.46 -11.68 -6.21
C ALA A 762 20.38 -12.95 -5.37
N SER A 763 19.47 -13.85 -5.71
CA SER A 763 19.36 -15.17 -5.10
C SER A 763 19.94 -16.26 -6.01
N LEU A 764 20.62 -17.21 -5.37
CA LEU A 764 21.12 -18.45 -5.96
C LEU A 764 20.03 -19.54 -6.04
N GLY A 765 18.88 -19.34 -5.38
CA GLY A 765 17.82 -20.34 -5.34
C GLY A 765 18.12 -21.53 -4.42
N ILE A 766 18.75 -21.27 -3.28
CA ILE A 766 19.17 -22.29 -2.30
C ILE A 766 18.82 -21.85 -0.87
N TYR A 767 18.60 -22.82 0.01
CA TYR A 767 18.83 -22.62 1.43
C TYR A 767 20.31 -22.86 1.71
N HIS A 768 20.99 -21.85 2.21
CA HIS A 768 22.38 -21.97 2.62
C HIS A 768 22.48 -22.13 4.14
N ASP A 769 23.56 -22.77 4.58
CA ASP A 769 23.86 -22.91 6.00
C ASP A 769 24.39 -21.58 6.55
N TRP A 770 23.50 -20.82 7.21
CA TRP A 770 23.85 -19.58 7.90
C TRP A 770 24.91 -19.77 9.00
N ASN A 771 25.14 -21.00 9.48
CA ASN A 771 26.09 -21.30 10.55
C ASN A 771 27.42 -21.89 10.02
N HIS A 772 27.56 -22.09 8.71
CA HIS A 772 28.83 -22.53 8.11
C HIS A 772 29.89 -21.43 8.24
N ASN A 773 31.02 -21.72 8.89
CA ASN A 773 32.12 -20.76 9.09
C ASN A 773 33.34 -20.99 8.17
N GLY A 774 33.37 -22.12 7.44
CA GLY A 774 34.45 -22.44 6.51
C GLY A 774 34.41 -21.61 5.22
N PRO A 775 35.37 -21.84 4.29
CA PRO A 775 35.34 -21.22 2.97
C PRO A 775 34.09 -21.65 2.18
N GLY A 776 33.69 -20.80 1.23
CA GLY A 776 32.53 -21.05 0.37
C GLY A 776 31.17 -20.91 1.06
N ILE A 777 30.10 -21.19 0.30
CA ILE A 777 28.70 -21.23 0.75
C ILE A 777 28.27 -22.70 0.78
N ARG A 778 27.90 -23.22 1.96
CA ARG A 778 27.39 -24.59 2.10
C ARG A 778 25.90 -24.63 1.80
N ILE A 779 25.49 -25.49 0.87
CA ILE A 779 24.10 -25.68 0.48
C ILE A 779 23.45 -26.66 1.46
N LEU A 780 22.34 -26.27 2.08
CA LEU A 780 21.46 -27.17 2.83
C LEU A 780 20.43 -27.81 1.90
N GLU A 781 19.83 -27.01 1.02
CA GLU A 781 18.83 -27.46 0.07
C GLU A 781 18.86 -26.58 -1.18
N VAL A 782 18.63 -27.18 -2.35
CA VAL A 782 18.35 -26.43 -3.58
C VAL A 782 16.83 -26.28 -3.73
N ILE A 783 16.36 -25.05 -3.91
CA ILE A 783 14.93 -24.78 -4.03
C ILE A 783 14.42 -25.36 -5.36
N PRO A 784 13.33 -26.15 -5.37
CA PRO A 784 12.79 -26.71 -6.60
C PRO A 784 12.48 -25.62 -7.66
N ARG A 785 12.79 -25.91 -8.92
CA ARG A 785 12.66 -25.01 -10.08
C ARG A 785 13.51 -23.73 -10.03
N SER A 786 14.44 -23.64 -9.08
CA SER A 786 15.44 -22.57 -9.07
C SER A 786 16.51 -22.80 -10.15
N PRO A 787 17.34 -21.79 -10.48
CA PRO A 787 18.38 -21.95 -11.49
C PRO A 787 19.33 -23.14 -11.22
N LEU A 788 19.65 -23.40 -9.95
CA LEU A 788 20.49 -24.53 -9.55
C LEU A 788 19.76 -25.88 -9.50
N ASP A 789 18.43 -25.89 -9.45
CA ASP A 789 17.66 -27.13 -9.64
C ASP A 789 17.53 -27.51 -11.11
N LEU A 790 17.74 -26.57 -12.03
CA LEU A 790 17.55 -26.80 -13.47
C LEU A 790 18.80 -27.29 -14.20
N ILE A 791 19.93 -27.49 -13.51
CA ILE A 791 21.12 -28.11 -14.09
C ILE A 791 20.93 -29.64 -14.20
N ASP A 792 21.65 -30.26 -15.13
CA ASP A 792 21.54 -31.70 -15.42
C ASP A 792 22.01 -32.56 -14.24
N GLU A 793 23.17 -32.23 -13.65
CA GLU A 793 23.69 -32.91 -12.46
C GLU A 793 23.14 -32.25 -11.17
N LYS A 794 22.18 -32.90 -10.51
CA LYS A 794 21.61 -32.40 -9.26
C LYS A 794 22.67 -32.19 -8.18
N LEU A 795 22.61 -31.04 -7.49
CA LEU A 795 23.51 -30.73 -6.39
C LEU A 795 23.07 -31.44 -5.10
N PRO A 796 23.89 -32.32 -4.51
CA PRO A 796 23.56 -32.90 -3.22
C PRO A 796 23.69 -31.86 -2.09
N ALA A 797 22.91 -32.03 -1.03
CA ALA A 797 23.06 -31.27 0.21
C ALA A 797 24.48 -31.42 0.79
N GLY A 798 25.04 -30.34 1.32
CA GLY A 798 26.43 -30.27 1.78
C GLY A 798 27.44 -29.82 0.72
N THR A 799 27.06 -29.76 -0.57
CA THR A 799 27.87 -29.14 -1.62
C THR A 799 28.25 -27.71 -1.26
N ILE A 800 29.49 -27.32 -1.56
CA ILE A 800 30.05 -26.00 -1.25
C ILE A 800 30.29 -25.22 -2.54
N ILE A 801 29.72 -24.01 -2.64
CA ILE A 801 30.10 -23.04 -3.67
C ILE A 801 31.39 -22.36 -3.22
N GLU A 802 32.54 -22.76 -3.79
CA GLU A 802 33.87 -22.26 -3.41
C GLU A 802 34.18 -20.90 -4.02
N LYS A 803 33.68 -20.61 -5.24
CA LYS A 803 33.97 -19.39 -5.99
C LYS A 803 32.75 -18.82 -6.71
N ILE A 804 32.76 -17.51 -6.90
CA ILE A 804 31.83 -16.78 -7.78
C ILE A 804 32.67 -15.96 -8.77
N ASN A 805 32.46 -16.17 -10.07
CA ASN A 805 33.22 -15.57 -11.17
C ASN A 805 34.74 -15.76 -10.98
N GLY A 806 35.16 -17.00 -10.71
CA GLY A 806 36.56 -17.35 -10.48
C GLY A 806 37.17 -16.87 -9.16
N ASN A 807 36.47 -16.04 -8.38
CA ASN A 807 36.97 -15.49 -7.13
C ASN A 807 36.57 -16.36 -5.94
N LYS A 808 37.57 -16.83 -5.18
CA LYS A 808 37.36 -17.65 -3.97
C LYS A 808 36.65 -16.88 -2.88
N ILE A 809 35.71 -17.55 -2.20
CA ILE A 809 35.04 -17.06 -1.00
C ILE A 809 35.83 -17.54 0.22
N ALA A 810 36.46 -16.61 0.93
CA ALA A 810 37.27 -16.95 2.10
C ALA A 810 36.40 -17.38 3.30
N ALA A 811 37.01 -18.12 4.23
CA ALA A 811 36.37 -18.46 5.50
C ALA A 811 35.98 -17.17 6.26
N GLY A 812 34.77 -17.14 6.81
CA GLY A 812 34.23 -15.95 7.48
C GLY A 812 33.91 -14.75 6.58
N GLU A 813 34.12 -14.84 5.25
CA GLU A 813 33.74 -13.76 4.33
C GLU A 813 32.21 -13.63 4.24
N ASN A 814 31.71 -12.39 4.25
CA ASN A 814 30.32 -12.10 3.89
C ASN A 814 30.14 -12.24 2.38
N HIS A 815 29.54 -13.35 1.94
CA HIS A 815 29.34 -13.65 0.53
C HIS A 815 28.22 -12.83 -0.12
N ILE A 816 27.29 -12.27 0.66
CA ILE A 816 26.13 -11.51 0.15
C ILE A 816 26.55 -10.33 -0.71
N LYS A 817 27.64 -9.62 -0.33
CA LYS A 817 28.18 -8.50 -1.12
C LYS A 817 28.55 -8.90 -2.57
N ARG A 818 28.83 -10.18 -2.83
CA ARG A 818 29.18 -10.69 -4.17
C ARG A 818 27.94 -10.93 -5.03
N LEU A 819 26.75 -10.97 -4.43
CA LEU A 819 25.46 -11.19 -5.10
C LEU A 819 24.70 -9.88 -5.33
N ASN A 820 25.14 -8.76 -4.76
CA ASN A 820 24.49 -7.46 -4.95
C ASN A 820 24.59 -6.99 -6.40
N ARG A 821 23.46 -6.48 -6.91
CA ARG A 821 23.25 -5.99 -8.27
C ARG A 821 23.53 -7.04 -9.35
N LYS A 822 23.36 -8.34 -9.03
CA LYS A 822 23.55 -9.46 -9.97
C LYS A 822 22.28 -10.14 -10.44
N ALA A 823 21.10 -9.64 -10.04
CA ALA A 823 19.83 -10.25 -10.44
C ALA A 823 19.70 -10.18 -11.98
N GLY A 824 19.41 -11.32 -12.62
CA GLY A 824 19.35 -11.43 -14.08
C GLY A 824 20.72 -11.60 -14.77
N GLU A 825 21.85 -11.43 -14.07
CA GLU A 825 23.18 -11.66 -14.64
C GLU A 825 23.53 -13.16 -14.69
N ARG A 826 24.41 -13.54 -15.62
CA ARG A 826 25.07 -14.85 -15.64
C ARG A 826 26.33 -14.81 -14.77
N VAL A 827 26.49 -15.79 -13.90
CA VAL A 827 27.68 -15.94 -13.04
C VAL A 827 28.25 -17.35 -13.16
N LEU A 828 29.57 -17.48 -13.08
CA LEU A 828 30.26 -18.76 -12.98
C LEU A 828 30.38 -19.17 -11.52
N LEU A 829 29.82 -20.31 -11.15
CA LEU A 829 29.91 -20.89 -9.80
C LEU A 829 30.82 -22.10 -9.83
N SER A 830 31.82 -22.15 -8.95
CA SER A 830 32.66 -23.35 -8.78
C SER A 830 32.20 -24.12 -7.55
N PHE A 831 31.89 -25.40 -7.72
CA PHE A 831 31.37 -26.28 -6.68
C PHE A 831 32.43 -27.27 -6.19
N PHE A 832 32.28 -27.68 -4.93
CA PHE A 832 33.01 -28.76 -4.30
C PHE A 832 32.02 -29.64 -3.54
N ASN A 833 32.00 -30.93 -3.86
CA ASN A 833 31.25 -31.92 -3.08
C ASN A 833 32.21 -32.62 -2.11
N PRO A 834 32.07 -32.42 -0.78
CA PRO A 834 32.94 -33.07 0.19
C PRO A 834 32.77 -34.59 0.28
N ALA A 835 31.63 -35.14 -0.18
CA ALA A 835 31.33 -36.56 -0.05
C ALA A 835 32.16 -37.45 -1.00
N ASP A 836 32.45 -36.96 -2.20
CA ASP A 836 33.20 -37.67 -3.25
C ASP A 836 34.45 -36.91 -3.72
N ASN A 837 34.74 -35.75 -3.11
CA ASN A 837 35.84 -34.85 -3.43
C ASN A 837 35.82 -34.28 -4.87
N LYS A 838 34.65 -34.29 -5.55
CA LYS A 838 34.47 -33.77 -6.91
C LYS A 838 34.44 -32.22 -6.92
N ARG A 839 35.03 -31.62 -7.96
CA ARG A 839 34.94 -30.18 -8.28
C ARG A 839 34.50 -29.99 -9.72
N TRP A 840 33.65 -28.99 -9.95
CA TRP A 840 33.18 -28.61 -11.27
C TRP A 840 32.67 -27.16 -11.25
N GLU A 841 32.29 -26.63 -12.40
CA GLU A 841 31.78 -25.26 -12.51
C GLU A 841 30.51 -25.22 -13.37
N GLU A 842 29.58 -24.33 -13.03
CA GLU A 842 28.36 -24.08 -13.82
C GLU A 842 28.16 -22.58 -14.04
N VAL A 843 27.66 -22.22 -15.22
CA VAL A 843 27.22 -20.84 -15.50
C VAL A 843 25.72 -20.73 -15.25
N ILE A 844 25.35 -19.90 -14.26
CA ILE A 844 23.98 -19.78 -13.78
C ILE A 844 23.49 -18.35 -13.93
N ARG A 845 22.26 -18.17 -14.42
CA ARG A 845 21.57 -16.88 -14.39
C ARG A 845 20.90 -16.71 -13.03
N LEU A 846 21.32 -15.71 -12.27
CA LEU A 846 20.77 -15.46 -10.93
C LEU A 846 19.37 -14.84 -10.99
N ILE A 847 18.57 -15.11 -9.97
CA ILE A 847 17.20 -14.62 -9.87
C ILE A 847 17.09 -13.45 -8.90
N SER A 848 16.06 -12.63 -9.05
CA SER A 848 15.72 -11.60 -8.08
C SER A 848 15.17 -12.20 -6.79
N GLY A 849 15.16 -11.40 -5.73
CA GLY A 849 14.45 -11.78 -4.51
C GLY A 849 12.97 -12.08 -4.76
N GLY A 850 12.27 -11.30 -5.60
CA GLY A 850 10.84 -11.54 -5.86
C GLY A 850 10.59 -12.93 -6.44
N GLN A 851 11.44 -13.36 -7.38
CA GLN A 851 11.39 -14.71 -7.95
C GLN A 851 11.70 -15.80 -6.92
N GLU A 852 12.68 -15.57 -6.02
CA GLU A 852 12.95 -16.49 -4.91
C GLU A 852 11.72 -16.64 -4.00
N GLY A 853 11.05 -15.54 -3.64
CA GLY A 853 9.84 -15.56 -2.82
C GLY A 853 8.74 -16.45 -3.41
N GLU A 854 8.52 -16.38 -4.72
CA GLU A 854 7.54 -17.24 -5.41
C GLU A 854 7.93 -18.72 -5.39
N LEU A 855 9.22 -19.04 -5.55
CA LEU A 855 9.71 -20.42 -5.45
C LEU A 855 9.57 -20.96 -4.02
N LEU A 856 9.87 -20.15 -3.01
CA LEU A 856 9.72 -20.50 -1.60
C LEU A 856 8.25 -20.78 -1.24
N TYR A 857 7.33 -19.93 -1.69
CA TYR A 857 5.89 -20.14 -1.49
C TYR A 857 5.41 -21.46 -2.12
N ARG A 858 5.80 -21.73 -3.37
CA ARG A 858 5.43 -22.98 -4.06
C ARG A 858 5.98 -24.21 -3.34
N ARG A 859 7.22 -24.15 -2.84
CA ARG A 859 7.82 -25.20 -2.01
C ARG A 859 7.02 -25.42 -0.73
N TRP A 860 6.71 -24.35 0.01
CA TRP A 860 5.92 -24.42 1.24
C TRP A 860 4.54 -25.05 1.00
N LEU A 861 3.84 -24.61 -0.05
CA LEU A 861 2.52 -25.15 -0.43
C LEU A 861 2.60 -26.66 -0.74
N LYS A 862 3.63 -27.10 -1.48
CA LYS A 862 3.86 -28.52 -1.76
C LYS A 862 4.08 -29.32 -0.47
N LYS A 863 4.86 -28.80 0.48
CA LYS A 863 5.10 -29.42 1.80
C LYS A 863 3.80 -29.56 2.60
N MET A 864 2.92 -28.55 2.60
CA MET A 864 1.64 -28.62 3.30
C MET A 864 0.67 -29.63 2.67
N ARG A 865 0.62 -29.70 1.33
CA ARG A 865 -0.16 -30.73 0.62
C ARG A 865 0.33 -32.14 0.97
N GLN A 866 1.65 -32.36 0.94
CA GLN A 866 2.24 -33.65 1.29
C GLN A 866 1.90 -34.06 2.73
N LYS A 867 2.07 -33.15 3.70
CA LYS A 867 1.70 -33.41 5.09
C LYS A 867 0.23 -33.75 5.25
N THR A 868 -0.65 -33.06 4.52
CA THR A 868 -2.10 -33.35 4.55
C THR A 868 -2.39 -34.75 4.02
N GLU A 869 -1.73 -35.14 2.93
CA GLU A 869 -1.84 -36.49 2.35
C GLU A 869 -1.39 -37.55 3.36
N GLU A 870 -0.21 -37.37 3.97
CA GLU A 870 0.37 -38.28 4.97
C GLU A 870 -0.53 -38.41 6.21
N LEU A 871 -0.96 -37.29 6.80
CA LEU A 871 -1.79 -37.26 8.01
C LEU A 871 -3.20 -37.83 7.76
N SER A 872 -3.73 -37.70 6.53
CA SER A 872 -5.08 -38.14 6.20
C SER A 872 -5.17 -39.53 5.56
N GLY A 873 -4.03 -40.16 5.25
CA GLY A 873 -3.99 -41.36 4.41
C GLY A 873 -4.57 -41.09 3.02
N GLY A 874 -4.33 -39.89 2.49
CA GLY A 874 -4.77 -39.44 1.17
C GLY A 874 -6.25 -39.11 1.01
N LYS A 875 -6.98 -38.97 2.12
CA LYS A 875 -8.43 -38.72 2.10
C LYS A 875 -8.78 -37.23 1.99
N LEU A 876 -7.87 -36.32 2.32
CA LEU A 876 -8.16 -34.87 2.39
C LEU A 876 -7.35 -34.09 1.36
N GLY A 877 -7.97 -33.06 0.78
CA GLY A 877 -7.29 -32.06 -0.05
C GLY A 877 -6.80 -30.87 0.78
N TYR A 878 -5.83 -30.12 0.26
CA TYR A 878 -5.31 -28.91 0.90
C TYR A 878 -5.11 -27.79 -0.12
N VAL A 879 -5.69 -26.64 0.17
CA VAL A 879 -5.45 -25.39 -0.56
C VAL A 879 -5.12 -24.27 0.41
N HIS A 880 -4.29 -23.34 -0.03
CA HIS A 880 -4.01 -22.11 0.67
C HIS A 880 -4.50 -20.93 -0.17
N VAL A 881 -5.39 -20.12 0.39
CA VAL A 881 -5.87 -18.89 -0.24
C VAL A 881 -4.88 -17.79 0.13
N ARG A 882 -3.94 -17.48 -0.76
CA ARG A 882 -2.84 -16.53 -0.48
C ARG A 882 -3.29 -15.07 -0.42
N GLN A 883 -4.24 -14.70 -1.28
CA GLN A 883 -4.77 -13.34 -1.44
C GLN A 883 -6.25 -13.43 -1.76
N MET A 884 -7.04 -12.44 -1.34
CA MET A 884 -8.47 -12.36 -1.67
C MET A 884 -8.70 -11.55 -2.96
N ASN A 885 -8.22 -12.03 -4.09
CA ASN A 885 -8.45 -11.43 -5.40
C ASN A 885 -8.71 -12.49 -6.48
N ASP A 886 -9.04 -12.08 -7.71
CA ASP A 886 -9.33 -13.00 -8.82
C ASP A 886 -8.21 -14.03 -9.05
N SER A 887 -6.94 -13.63 -9.04
CA SER A 887 -5.82 -14.57 -9.18
C SER A 887 -5.80 -15.61 -8.07
N GLY A 888 -5.98 -15.19 -6.81
CA GLY A 888 -6.02 -16.10 -5.66
C GLY A 888 -7.20 -17.07 -5.72
N PHE A 889 -8.36 -16.61 -6.20
CA PHE A 889 -9.53 -17.47 -6.38
C PHE A 889 -9.31 -18.49 -7.51
N ARG A 890 -8.78 -18.07 -8.66
CA ARG A 890 -8.45 -18.98 -9.78
C ARG A 890 -7.47 -20.07 -9.37
N ASP A 891 -6.42 -19.71 -8.63
CA ASP A 891 -5.45 -20.67 -8.12
C ASP A 891 -6.10 -21.67 -7.14
N THR A 892 -7.00 -21.19 -6.30
CA THR A 892 -7.77 -22.01 -5.35
C THR A 892 -8.69 -22.97 -6.11
N PHE A 893 -9.52 -22.46 -7.00
CA PHE A 893 -10.46 -23.23 -7.81
C PHE A 893 -9.74 -24.30 -8.64
N ALA A 894 -8.69 -23.92 -9.37
CA ALA A 894 -7.89 -24.82 -10.18
C ALA A 894 -7.22 -25.90 -9.32
N SER A 895 -6.74 -25.56 -8.13
CA SER A 895 -6.15 -26.53 -7.22
C SER A 895 -7.19 -27.51 -6.66
N VAL A 896 -8.37 -27.04 -6.24
CA VAL A 896 -9.41 -27.92 -5.69
C VAL A 896 -9.88 -28.93 -6.72
N PHE A 897 -10.27 -28.49 -7.92
CA PHE A 897 -10.80 -29.42 -8.91
C PHE A 897 -9.74 -30.12 -9.77
N GLY A 898 -8.55 -29.54 -9.91
CA GLY A 898 -7.45 -30.15 -10.64
C GLY A 898 -6.64 -31.18 -9.84
N HIS A 899 -6.64 -31.08 -8.50
CA HIS A 899 -5.85 -31.99 -7.64
C HIS A 899 -6.64 -32.71 -6.55
N HIS A 900 -7.84 -32.23 -6.19
CA HIS A 900 -8.53 -32.67 -4.98
C HIS A 900 -10.02 -33.04 -5.19
N SER A 901 -10.48 -33.14 -6.44
CA SER A 901 -11.87 -33.48 -6.77
C SER A 901 -12.31 -34.85 -6.23
N ASP A 902 -11.37 -35.78 -6.09
CA ASP A 902 -11.54 -37.14 -5.57
C ASP A 902 -11.53 -37.21 -4.03
N LYS A 903 -10.94 -36.21 -3.35
CA LYS A 903 -10.77 -36.19 -1.89
C LYS A 903 -12.10 -36.09 -1.15
N ASN A 904 -12.19 -36.65 0.06
CA ASN A 904 -13.42 -36.73 0.85
C ASN A 904 -13.80 -35.42 1.54
N ALA A 905 -12.82 -34.57 1.84
CA ALA A 905 -13.01 -33.25 2.42
C ALA A 905 -11.81 -32.34 2.10
N LEU A 906 -11.97 -31.03 2.33
CA LEU A 906 -11.00 -30.00 1.94
C LEU A 906 -10.55 -29.18 3.16
N ILE A 907 -9.24 -28.97 3.29
CA ILE A 907 -8.67 -27.97 4.18
C ILE A 907 -8.42 -26.69 3.37
N VAL A 908 -8.98 -25.58 3.84
CA VAL A 908 -8.81 -24.24 3.27
C VAL A 908 -7.97 -23.41 4.24
N ASP A 909 -6.68 -23.25 3.96
CA ASP A 909 -5.78 -22.48 4.79
C ASP A 909 -5.77 -21.02 4.36
N THR A 910 -5.98 -20.10 5.30
CA THR A 910 -5.97 -18.65 5.07
C THR A 910 -4.95 -17.93 5.94
N ARG A 911 -4.09 -18.66 6.66
CA ARG A 911 -3.08 -18.06 7.55
C ARG A 911 -2.21 -17.09 6.76
N PHE A 912 -1.99 -15.90 7.33
CA PHE A 912 -1.21 -14.82 6.70
C PHE A 912 -1.79 -14.30 5.36
N ASN A 913 -3.07 -14.55 5.06
CA ASN A 913 -3.75 -13.84 3.98
C ASN A 913 -4.00 -12.38 4.39
N GLY A 914 -3.56 -11.43 3.55
CA GLY A 914 -3.65 -9.99 3.81
C GLY A 914 -4.98 -9.32 3.42
N GLY A 915 -5.95 -10.10 2.91
CA GLY A 915 -7.26 -9.64 2.49
C GLY A 915 -7.38 -9.30 1.01
N GLY A 916 -8.37 -8.46 0.69
CA GLY A 916 -8.90 -8.21 -0.64
C GLY A 916 -10.43 -8.24 -0.61
N TRP A 917 -11.10 -9.00 -1.46
CA TRP A 917 -12.56 -9.15 -1.48
C TRP A 917 -12.98 -10.45 -2.18
N LEU A 918 -13.10 -11.56 -1.45
CA LEU A 918 -13.58 -12.86 -1.94
C LEU A 918 -14.58 -13.53 -1.00
N THR A 919 -15.05 -12.83 0.04
CA THR A 919 -15.97 -13.40 1.03
C THR A 919 -17.18 -14.08 0.37
N GLU A 920 -17.84 -13.43 -0.59
CA GLU A 920 -18.99 -14.01 -1.30
C GLU A 920 -18.59 -15.21 -2.18
N ASP A 921 -17.51 -15.11 -2.96
CA ASP A 921 -17.09 -16.19 -3.87
C ASP A 921 -16.70 -17.45 -3.10
N LEU A 922 -15.88 -17.31 -2.05
CA LEU A 922 -15.38 -18.46 -1.29
C LEU A 922 -16.50 -19.11 -0.47
N THR A 923 -17.41 -18.34 0.12
CA THR A 923 -18.56 -18.91 0.83
C THR A 923 -19.53 -19.58 -0.14
N THR A 924 -19.79 -19.00 -1.31
CA THR A 924 -20.60 -19.62 -2.36
C THR A 924 -19.95 -20.89 -2.89
N PHE A 925 -18.63 -20.87 -3.10
CA PHE A 925 -17.85 -22.01 -3.57
C PHE A 925 -17.88 -23.16 -2.58
N LEU A 926 -17.73 -22.90 -1.28
CA LEU A 926 -17.60 -23.93 -0.24
C LEU A 926 -18.94 -24.44 0.32
N SER A 927 -20.05 -23.75 0.02
CA SER A 927 -21.40 -24.11 0.50
C SER A 927 -22.20 -24.99 -0.49
N GLY A 928 -21.53 -25.60 -1.47
CA GLY A 928 -22.18 -26.43 -2.48
C GLY A 928 -22.95 -27.61 -1.88
N LYS A 929 -24.14 -27.88 -2.43
CA LYS A 929 -24.96 -29.06 -2.09
C LYS A 929 -25.30 -29.80 -3.36
N THR A 930 -24.95 -31.09 -3.44
CA THR A 930 -25.33 -31.90 -4.60
C THR A 930 -26.86 -32.02 -4.70
N PHE A 931 -27.42 -31.63 -5.83
CA PHE A 931 -28.87 -31.72 -6.10
C PHE A 931 -29.21 -32.56 -7.33
N LEU A 932 -28.22 -32.91 -8.15
CA LEU A 932 -28.37 -33.79 -9.31
C LEU A 932 -27.08 -34.61 -9.52
N ARG A 933 -27.20 -35.83 -10.06
CA ARG A 933 -26.06 -36.65 -10.49
C ARG A 933 -26.16 -37.00 -11.97
N PHE A 934 -25.02 -37.09 -12.64
CA PHE A 934 -24.93 -37.59 -13.99
C PHE A 934 -24.77 -39.12 -13.96
N TYR A 935 -25.61 -39.82 -14.73
CA TYR A 935 -25.64 -41.29 -14.77
C TYR A 935 -25.76 -41.81 -16.22
N PRO A 936 -24.79 -41.55 -17.11
CA PRO A 936 -24.84 -42.03 -18.48
C PRO A 936 -24.61 -43.55 -18.50
N ARG A 937 -25.57 -44.30 -19.03
CA ARG A 937 -25.44 -45.74 -19.35
C ARG A 937 -24.90 -46.61 -18.19
N GLY A 938 -25.44 -46.44 -16.98
CA GLY A 938 -25.05 -47.27 -15.82
C GLY A 938 -23.83 -46.77 -15.05
N GLN A 939 -23.16 -45.71 -15.49
CA GLN A 939 -21.93 -45.21 -14.85
C GLN A 939 -22.24 -44.32 -13.63
N SER A 940 -21.89 -44.80 -12.44
CA SER A 940 -22.23 -44.16 -11.16
C SER A 940 -21.28 -43.05 -10.69
N ASN A 941 -20.13 -42.88 -11.36
CA ASN A 941 -19.03 -42.01 -10.91
C ASN A 941 -18.76 -40.83 -11.86
N MET A 942 -19.79 -40.30 -12.54
CA MET A 942 -19.66 -39.22 -13.52
C MET A 942 -19.89 -37.81 -12.95
N GLY A 943 -20.00 -37.69 -11.62
CA GLY A 943 -20.25 -36.42 -10.95
C GLY A 943 -21.72 -35.99 -10.99
N GLY A 944 -21.96 -34.68 -10.93
CA GLY A 944 -23.29 -34.10 -10.82
C GLY A 944 -23.26 -32.58 -10.62
N GLU A 945 -24.41 -32.00 -10.33
CA GLU A 945 -24.54 -30.58 -10.04
C GLU A 945 -24.60 -30.30 -8.53
N PRO A 946 -23.99 -29.19 -8.07
CA PRO A 946 -23.29 -28.17 -8.85
C PRO A 946 -21.87 -28.59 -9.29
N LEU A 947 -21.49 -28.26 -10.52
CA LEU A 947 -20.14 -28.52 -11.07
C LEU A 947 -19.04 -27.60 -10.53
N PHE A 948 -19.39 -26.35 -10.17
CA PHE A 948 -18.42 -25.31 -9.82
C PHE A 948 -18.37 -24.97 -8.34
N ARG A 949 -18.96 -25.81 -7.47
CA ARG A 949 -18.95 -25.63 -6.02
C ARG A 949 -18.44 -26.90 -5.34
N TRP A 950 -17.68 -26.73 -4.27
CA TRP A 950 -17.28 -27.83 -3.41
C TRP A 950 -18.51 -28.35 -2.65
N THR A 951 -18.76 -29.65 -2.74
CA THR A 951 -19.98 -30.30 -2.20
C THR A 951 -19.73 -31.22 -1.02
N LYS A 952 -18.47 -31.34 -0.59
CA LYS A 952 -18.04 -32.22 0.50
C LYS A 952 -17.65 -31.37 1.72
N PRO A 953 -17.42 -31.96 2.92
CA PRO A 953 -17.03 -31.17 4.08
C PRO A 953 -15.75 -30.35 3.85
N SER A 954 -15.65 -29.22 4.53
CA SER A 954 -14.43 -28.40 4.57
C SER A 954 -14.16 -27.89 5.98
N ALA A 955 -12.92 -27.47 6.23
CA ALA A 955 -12.52 -26.73 7.43
C ALA A 955 -11.56 -25.62 7.04
N VAL A 956 -11.65 -24.47 7.71
CA VAL A 956 -10.79 -23.31 7.45
C VAL A 956 -9.73 -23.21 8.54
N ILE A 957 -8.46 -23.13 8.15
CA ILE A 957 -7.36 -22.77 9.05
C ILE A 957 -7.15 -21.27 8.99
N MET A 958 -7.13 -20.62 10.16
CA MET A 958 -6.95 -19.17 10.30
C MET A 958 -6.05 -18.82 11.51
N GLY A 959 -5.57 -17.59 11.57
CA GLY A 959 -4.75 -17.13 12.69
C GLY A 959 -4.57 -15.61 12.76
N GLU A 960 -3.68 -15.19 13.65
CA GLU A 960 -3.41 -13.78 13.98
C GLU A 960 -2.83 -12.99 12.80
N GLY A 961 -2.31 -13.67 11.78
CA GLY A 961 -1.81 -13.07 10.54
C GLY A 961 -2.89 -12.77 9.50
N ASN A 962 -4.15 -13.18 9.70
CA ASN A 962 -5.25 -12.84 8.81
C ASN A 962 -5.65 -11.36 8.95
N TYR A 963 -5.92 -10.67 7.83
CA TYR A 963 -6.23 -9.24 7.81
C TYR A 963 -7.31 -8.89 6.77
N SER A 964 -8.10 -7.84 7.01
CA SER A 964 -9.11 -7.31 6.08
C SER A 964 -10.16 -8.37 5.70
N ASP A 965 -10.42 -8.62 4.42
CA ASP A 965 -11.35 -9.67 3.96
C ASP A 965 -10.98 -11.09 4.42
N ALA A 966 -9.73 -11.33 4.84
CA ALA A 966 -9.35 -12.58 5.50
C ALA A 966 -9.85 -12.69 6.96
N HIS A 967 -10.49 -11.65 7.49
CA HIS A 967 -11.38 -11.68 8.66
C HIS A 967 -12.85 -11.93 8.25
N LEU A 968 -13.31 -11.26 7.18
CA LEU A 968 -14.69 -11.33 6.69
C LEU A 968 -15.06 -12.73 6.19
N PHE A 969 -14.18 -13.38 5.42
CA PHE A 969 -14.44 -14.71 4.89
C PHE A 969 -14.62 -15.76 6.01
N PRO A 970 -13.70 -15.92 6.98
CA PRO A 970 -13.92 -16.84 8.08
C PRO A 970 -15.14 -16.49 8.94
N PHE A 971 -15.43 -15.19 9.14
CA PHE A 971 -16.63 -14.74 9.84
C PHE A 971 -17.91 -15.21 9.12
N ALA A 972 -18.00 -14.97 7.81
CA ALA A 972 -19.13 -15.39 6.99
C ALA A 972 -19.24 -16.91 6.90
N TYR A 973 -18.12 -17.62 6.76
CA TYR A 973 -18.05 -19.08 6.73
C TYR A 973 -18.63 -19.73 8.01
N LYS A 974 -18.30 -19.16 9.17
CA LYS A 974 -18.85 -19.57 10.47
C LYS A 974 -20.33 -19.22 10.59
N THR A 975 -20.70 -18.00 10.20
CA THR A 975 -22.08 -17.50 10.26
C THR A 975 -23.04 -18.32 9.39
N LEU A 976 -22.59 -18.77 8.23
CA LEU A 976 -23.35 -19.61 7.30
C LEU A 976 -23.28 -21.11 7.62
N GLU A 977 -22.62 -21.49 8.73
CA GLU A 977 -22.48 -22.87 9.21
C GLU A 977 -21.89 -23.84 8.16
N ILE A 978 -20.95 -23.35 7.33
CA ILE A 978 -20.38 -24.15 6.23
C ILE A 978 -19.47 -25.28 6.77
N GLY A 979 -18.73 -25.00 7.84
CA GLY A 979 -17.84 -25.96 8.50
C GLY A 979 -17.20 -25.35 9.75
N LYS A 980 -16.05 -25.89 10.17
CA LYS A 980 -15.35 -25.43 11.38
C LYS A 980 -14.11 -24.59 11.08
N LEU A 981 -13.89 -23.57 11.91
CA LEU A 981 -12.66 -22.78 11.96
C LEU A 981 -11.66 -23.41 12.94
N VAL A 982 -10.41 -23.56 12.53
CA VAL A 982 -9.32 -24.17 13.31
C VAL A 982 -8.12 -23.21 13.36
N GLY A 983 -7.46 -23.09 14.51
CA GLY A 983 -6.22 -22.35 14.63
C GLY A 983 -6.26 -21.30 15.73
N MET A 984 -5.91 -20.06 15.41
CA MET A 984 -5.87 -18.94 16.36
C MET A 984 -6.83 -17.82 15.95
N PRO A 985 -7.18 -16.89 16.86
CA PRO A 985 -8.17 -15.86 16.55
C PRO A 985 -7.68 -14.87 15.49
N VAL A 986 -8.64 -14.32 14.73
CA VAL A 986 -8.38 -13.23 13.77
C VAL A 986 -8.65 -11.88 14.45
N PRO A 987 -7.80 -10.84 14.29
CA PRO A 987 -7.77 -9.67 15.17
C PRO A 987 -8.97 -8.71 15.14
N GLY A 988 -9.87 -8.84 14.15
CA GLY A 988 -11.00 -7.92 13.96
C GLY A 988 -10.65 -6.74 13.06
N THR A 989 -10.44 -7.00 11.77
CA THR A 989 -9.96 -6.00 10.78
C THR A 989 -10.98 -5.76 9.67
N GLY A 990 -12.26 -5.64 10.04
CA GLY A 990 -13.40 -5.67 9.11
C GLY A 990 -13.79 -4.32 8.49
N THR A 991 -12.84 -3.58 7.90
CA THR A 991 -13.11 -2.33 7.17
C THR A 991 -12.57 -2.35 5.74
N ALA A 992 -13.23 -1.67 4.81
CA ALA A 992 -12.62 -1.27 3.55
C ALA A 992 -11.85 0.05 3.73
N VAL A 993 -10.71 0.17 3.06
CA VAL A 993 -9.73 1.25 3.25
C VAL A 993 -9.46 2.01 1.96
N TRP A 994 -9.22 3.31 2.09
CA TRP A 994 -8.53 4.09 1.07
C TRP A 994 -7.08 4.36 1.50
N TRP A 995 -6.13 3.90 0.67
CA TRP A 995 -4.71 4.27 0.79
C TRP A 995 -4.40 5.44 -0.14
N GLU A 996 -4.51 6.65 0.38
CA GLU A 996 -4.27 7.88 -0.40
C GLU A 996 -2.77 8.13 -0.57
N ARG A 997 -2.36 8.48 -1.79
CA ARG A 997 -1.04 9.05 -2.09
C ARG A 997 -1.19 10.56 -2.10
N LEU A 998 -0.41 11.25 -1.29
CA LEU A 998 -0.45 12.71 -1.19
C LEU A 998 0.16 13.37 -2.44
N HIS A 999 0.06 14.70 -2.53
CA HIS A 999 0.66 15.47 -3.62
C HIS A 999 2.19 15.29 -3.70
N ASP A 1000 2.89 15.16 -2.57
CA ASP A 1000 4.16 14.41 -2.53
C ASP A 1000 3.85 12.91 -2.63
N ARG A 1001 3.89 12.39 -3.86
CA ARG A 1001 3.51 11.01 -4.20
C ARG A 1001 4.39 9.94 -3.54
N THR A 1002 5.45 10.33 -2.82
CA THR A 1002 6.27 9.43 -2.00
C THR A 1002 5.65 9.13 -0.64
N ILE A 1003 4.67 9.92 -0.18
CA ILE A 1003 3.93 9.70 1.05
C ILE A 1003 2.58 9.04 0.76
N ILE A 1004 2.24 8.03 1.57
CA ILE A 1004 0.98 7.29 1.48
C ILE A 1004 0.40 7.14 2.88
N PHE A 1005 -0.89 7.40 3.08
CA PHE A 1005 -1.58 7.15 4.35
C PHE A 1005 -2.89 6.40 4.16
N GLY A 1006 -3.38 5.75 5.22
CA GLY A 1006 -4.56 4.88 5.16
C GLY A 1006 -5.72 5.40 6.02
N ILE A 1007 -6.92 5.36 5.46
CA ILE A 1007 -8.19 5.70 6.13
C ILE A 1007 -9.17 4.52 6.00
N PRO A 1008 -9.57 3.87 7.10
CA PRO A 1008 -10.69 2.93 7.07
C PRO A 1008 -12.00 3.72 6.91
N GLN A 1009 -12.73 3.48 5.82
CA GLN A 1009 -13.93 4.27 5.49
C GLN A 1009 -15.22 3.48 5.56
N VAL A 1010 -15.21 2.23 5.08
CA VAL A 1010 -16.44 1.44 5.00
C VAL A 1010 -16.41 0.34 6.05
N SER A 1011 -17.35 0.41 6.97
CA SER A 1011 -17.54 -0.61 8.00
C SER A 1011 -18.23 -1.86 7.44
N THR A 1012 -17.81 -3.03 7.91
CA THR A 1012 -18.63 -4.24 7.80
C THR A 1012 -19.34 -4.51 9.12
N ILE A 1013 -20.62 -4.90 9.03
CA ILE A 1013 -21.51 -5.10 10.16
C ILE A 1013 -22.05 -6.53 10.07
N GLY A 1014 -21.94 -7.28 11.17
CA GLY A 1014 -22.46 -8.63 11.28
C GLY A 1014 -23.99 -8.67 11.42
N PRO A 1015 -24.64 -9.85 11.29
CA PRO A 1015 -26.09 -9.98 11.37
C PRO A 1015 -26.74 -9.49 12.69
N ASN A 1016 -25.94 -9.37 13.75
CA ASN A 1016 -26.39 -8.86 15.05
C ASN A 1016 -26.24 -7.33 15.19
N GLY A 1017 -25.81 -6.63 14.14
CA GLY A 1017 -25.60 -5.19 14.16
C GLY A 1017 -24.22 -4.74 14.70
N ASN A 1018 -23.33 -5.67 15.05
CA ASN A 1018 -22.00 -5.32 15.55
C ASN A 1018 -21.00 -5.07 14.42
N TYR A 1019 -20.16 -4.05 14.59
CA TYR A 1019 -18.98 -3.82 13.76
C TYR A 1019 -18.00 -5.00 13.86
N LEU A 1020 -17.43 -5.39 12.73
CA LEU A 1020 -16.38 -6.42 12.70
C LEU A 1020 -14.96 -5.84 12.90
N GLU A 1021 -14.80 -4.52 12.76
CA GLU A 1021 -13.60 -3.82 13.21
C GLU A 1021 -13.48 -3.90 14.74
N ASN A 1022 -12.27 -4.20 15.23
CA ASN A 1022 -11.95 -4.46 16.64
C ASN A 1022 -12.71 -5.61 17.30
N THR A 1023 -13.45 -6.40 16.52
CA THR A 1023 -14.14 -7.60 17.03
C THR A 1023 -13.35 -8.84 16.65
N GLN A 1024 -12.58 -9.36 17.60
CA GLN A 1024 -11.82 -10.61 17.40
C GLN A 1024 -12.74 -11.78 17.04
N LEU A 1025 -12.36 -12.54 16.00
CA LEU A 1025 -13.05 -13.78 15.62
C LEU A 1025 -12.35 -14.99 16.22
N GLU A 1026 -13.01 -15.69 17.15
CA GLU A 1026 -12.50 -16.93 17.74
C GLU A 1026 -12.72 -18.15 16.82
N PRO A 1027 -11.73 -19.04 16.69
CA PRO A 1027 -11.89 -20.34 16.03
C PRO A 1027 -12.84 -21.24 16.83
N ASP A 1028 -13.47 -22.20 16.15
CA ASP A 1028 -14.23 -23.26 16.83
C ASP A 1028 -13.30 -24.24 17.56
N ILE A 1029 -12.11 -24.48 17.00
CA ILE A 1029 -11.08 -25.33 17.59
C ILE A 1029 -9.78 -24.53 17.72
N LYS A 1030 -9.55 -23.97 18.92
CA LYS A 1030 -8.38 -23.14 19.23
C LYS A 1030 -7.13 -23.98 19.47
N VAL A 1031 -6.09 -23.77 18.66
CA VAL A 1031 -4.79 -24.45 18.76
C VAL A 1031 -3.68 -23.56 18.20
N ALA A 1032 -2.63 -23.35 18.99
CA ALA A 1032 -1.45 -22.57 18.61
C ALA A 1032 -0.33 -23.49 18.09
N ASN A 1033 0.48 -22.97 17.17
CA ASN A 1033 1.82 -23.50 16.89
C ASN A 1033 2.81 -22.75 17.80
N ASN A 1034 3.43 -23.45 18.75
CA ASN A 1034 4.40 -22.83 19.64
C ASN A 1034 5.71 -22.53 18.89
N PRO A 1035 6.60 -21.66 19.41
CA PRO A 1035 7.91 -21.38 18.81
C PRO A 1035 8.69 -22.63 18.35
N GLU A 1036 8.76 -23.65 19.20
CA GLU A 1036 9.49 -24.89 18.89
C GLU A 1036 8.83 -25.68 17.75
N ASP A 1037 7.49 -25.70 17.71
CA ASP A 1037 6.74 -26.33 16.62
C ASP A 1037 7.04 -25.62 15.29
N ARG A 1038 7.14 -24.28 15.30
CA ARG A 1038 7.45 -23.47 14.12
C ARG A 1038 8.86 -23.74 13.60
N GLU A 1039 9.85 -23.77 14.50
CA GLU A 1039 11.24 -24.05 14.15
C GLU A 1039 11.44 -25.49 13.63
N SER A 1040 10.78 -26.48 14.24
CA SER A 1040 10.89 -27.89 13.82
C SER A 1040 9.98 -28.24 12.63
N GLY A 1041 9.17 -27.29 12.15
CA GLY A 1041 8.23 -27.51 11.07
C GLY A 1041 7.04 -28.39 11.44
N LYS A 1042 6.64 -28.50 12.70
CA LYS A 1042 5.45 -29.24 13.14
C LYS A 1042 4.22 -28.34 13.08
N ASP A 1043 3.16 -28.77 12.39
CA ASP A 1043 1.94 -27.96 12.22
C ASP A 1043 0.76 -28.55 12.99
N ARG A 1044 0.59 -28.12 14.24
CA ARG A 1044 -0.50 -28.59 15.12
C ARG A 1044 -1.87 -28.12 14.64
N GLN A 1045 -1.93 -26.97 13.97
CA GLN A 1045 -3.18 -26.45 13.40
C GLN A 1045 -3.66 -27.35 12.25
N LEU A 1046 -2.75 -27.72 11.34
CA LEU A 1046 -3.04 -28.66 10.26
C LEU A 1046 -3.40 -30.05 10.80
N GLU A 1047 -2.62 -30.60 11.73
CA GLU A 1047 -2.92 -31.89 12.38
C GLU A 1047 -4.32 -31.91 13.00
N THR A 1048 -4.71 -30.82 13.66
CA THR A 1048 -6.03 -30.69 14.30
C THR A 1048 -7.14 -30.61 13.26
N ALA A 1049 -6.96 -29.85 12.18
CA ALA A 1049 -7.93 -29.75 11.09
C ALA A 1049 -8.13 -31.11 10.38
N VAL A 1050 -7.04 -31.84 10.11
CA VAL A 1050 -7.10 -33.21 9.55
C VAL A 1050 -7.87 -34.13 10.49
N LYS A 1051 -7.53 -34.15 11.78
CA LYS A 1051 -8.21 -34.99 12.77
C LYS A 1051 -9.70 -34.69 12.85
N HIS A 1052 -10.07 -33.40 12.82
CA HIS A 1052 -11.47 -33.00 12.83
C HIS A 1052 -12.22 -33.53 11.60
N LEU A 1053 -11.70 -33.29 10.39
CA LEU A 1053 -12.38 -33.72 9.16
C LEU A 1053 -12.49 -35.24 9.02
N LEU A 1054 -11.48 -36.00 9.48
CA LEU A 1054 -11.54 -37.46 9.50
C LEU A 1054 -12.55 -38.02 10.51
N SER A 1055 -12.94 -37.24 11.51
CA SER A 1055 -13.97 -37.64 12.50
C SER A 1055 -15.40 -37.49 11.97
N LEU A 1056 -15.59 -36.75 10.87
CA LEU A 1056 -16.91 -36.56 10.27
C LEU A 1056 -17.38 -37.83 9.55
N PRO A 1057 -18.70 -38.11 9.53
CA PRO A 1057 -19.23 -39.26 8.81
C PRO A 1057 -18.96 -39.13 7.31
N ALA A 1058 -18.67 -40.27 6.66
CA ALA A 1058 -18.57 -40.32 5.21
C ALA A 1058 -19.91 -39.89 4.57
N PRO A 1059 -19.89 -39.24 3.39
CA PRO A 1059 -21.10 -38.89 2.67
C PRO A 1059 -21.96 -40.14 2.45
N LYS A 1060 -23.28 -40.05 2.70
CA LYS A 1060 -24.18 -41.17 2.41
C LYS A 1060 -24.09 -41.53 0.91
N PRO A 1061 -23.94 -42.82 0.57
CA PRO A 1061 -24.01 -43.24 -0.82
C PRO A 1061 -25.41 -42.94 -1.38
N TRP A 1062 -25.46 -42.52 -2.64
CA TRP A 1062 -26.73 -42.19 -3.30
C TRP A 1062 -27.47 -43.45 -3.74
N THR A 1063 -28.80 -43.37 -3.75
CA THR A 1063 -29.66 -44.43 -4.27
C THR A 1063 -29.57 -44.51 -5.79
N PHE A 1064 -29.38 -45.72 -6.33
CA PHE A 1064 -29.42 -45.97 -7.77
C PHE A 1064 -30.83 -45.72 -8.35
N PRO A 1065 -30.95 -45.42 -9.65
CA PRO A 1065 -32.25 -45.35 -10.32
C PRO A 1065 -33.06 -46.63 -10.08
N LYS A 1066 -34.34 -46.50 -9.73
CA LYS A 1066 -35.24 -47.64 -9.56
C LYS A 1066 -35.55 -48.24 -10.94
N GLY A 1067 -35.34 -49.54 -11.13
CA GLY A 1067 -35.74 -50.26 -12.35
C GLY A 1067 -34.59 -50.70 -13.29
N GLN A 1068 -33.40 -50.95 -12.75
CA GLN A 1068 -32.43 -51.85 -13.39
C GLN A 1068 -32.45 -53.21 -12.71
#